data_AF-A0A948TPV0-F1
#
_entry.id   AF-A0A948TPV0-F1
#
_cell.length_a   1.000
_cell.length_b   1.000
_cell.length_c   1.000
_cell.angle_alpha   90.00
_cell.angle_beta   90.00
_cell.angle_gamma   90.00
#
_symmetry.space_group_name_H-M   'P 1'
#
loop_
_entity.id
_entity.type
_entity.pdbx_description
1 polymer ?
#
loop_
_entity_poly.entity_id
_entity_poly.type
_entity_poly.pdbx_seq_one_letter_code
_entity_poly.pdbx_strand_id
1 'polypeptide(L)'
;TMGFVRLVYPALKNAKCPPLLLEKCTDIDWQNFLKICMDYVIRGGRHYMLSGAYKDYLTQNKYCSSIYPSNSELRKNGSPVSKWFKVNVSSKGVDENQNRLVLLLCAVLGYDDISQINQTKVADINSLLDAAWDFLKQNVLEATDAENQGYMLDLTSDKVKLQLIEKGYLCPVDNVIIDAPFCGYSPRMNGYIGRENFDRFKIQTEFVIPLFPFKSANLTEKNVMEWIEKNLFDQKVTGVFGVMNYRVLASKPIFISAEHSAQQSSEDLEQYEKEFNEGKINILSCSTTMEMGVDISGITEVVMNNVPPKSSNYLQRAGRAGRRSETKALALTVCAPNPIGTHTWNNPDYPITHVTETPLLKLESRQLIQRHVNAMVFASFVANQGGIKVTATLRDFFVTAEGMSFFDKFLNYIDNIISGDVEQFQEPYSKLIKGTSLAQITLPDAAQVVKKDIAAVHNAFEVHKGTLEKAIESLNNEAGTTNAIRAIEKQKENLLKTSMLSYLAENSFLPSAGMPLGLVECLLGGKEKVDGNSPTLHISQAISSYAPGNPVVKNEWVYEPSGIRLKTKYDDSSSRYIIQNCTHCGYTTIIYGSAKTDCPKCGRHGTMHGIKDFSLSTDQRFTEVVEPAAFSVAWDSAPTRKMNTLGGMNFIQPILLEMDAWLPKTDSAKMSIRCSTPKSEILFYNKGTSGYGYAFCPYCGRMKSEKSLDSTDRMLSHHKHLLASTLCPGGENDGATVRRHVLLVGRYQTDFVEIKFYDKDNNLVEDSETLYSLGVILSRKLTELLGVNDGEIEFGYDGINHSIFIYDTALGGAGYSLLFREYKDEVLKMALEALEKCDCERSCTKCLIDRRSQWYLNYLNRPKALEWLRQEVKARVAPEEILCLMPDSHVITSDITTEFYQLTRNKDIFGIRIFVNDNISQWDAETFLFKKILTELSIEGVDVAFILPSVPDVKSLSSADSATLIAEVFKNNFKCLESTLPTGLLPLMVVIMNDGIVKTYFGKNIDISYSKNWGSGDVFITTRPNSLSYADINGLQLLNAFSSDDASFMFEYRIKEHSSLCNFFDSLKAPETGYWNRIISNLQGKAVSVEYSDRYLKTPLGCMLLANMISGLKNEADLNLVSIKVIVTNIDSFDDSDVAVNVVKDFANGKKRNLFLKDAIFELTGIEPEIQDTGYVEHERCLTVKADNAEVCIRPDAGIARGWVPFGRDNAECSDRDFREDWNIDLELFNKQQRGAGILYTVSYKQL
;
A
#
# COMPACT_ATOMS: atom_id res chain seq x y z
N THR A 1 18.69 -33.71 33.28
CA THR A 1 19.25 -34.92 33.92
C THR A 1 19.51 -36.04 32.92
N MET A 2 18.62 -36.29 31.94
CA MET A 2 18.80 -37.31 30.88
C MET A 2 19.11 -38.73 31.41
N GLY A 3 18.71 -39.02 32.64
CA GLY A 3 19.03 -40.28 33.31
C GLY A 3 20.45 -40.38 33.89
N PHE A 4 21.29 -39.34 33.82
CA PHE A 4 22.67 -39.41 34.32
C PHE A 4 22.88 -38.81 35.72
N VAL A 5 22.12 -37.78 36.08
CA VAL A 5 22.28 -37.05 37.34
C VAL A 5 20.93 -36.88 38.02
N ARG A 6 20.87 -36.96 39.34
CA ARG A 6 19.71 -36.68 40.17
C ARG A 6 20.01 -35.67 41.26
N LEU A 7 18.95 -35.02 41.75
CA LEU A 7 19.02 -34.26 42.99
C LEU A 7 18.81 -35.22 44.17
N VAL A 8 19.59 -35.01 45.23
CA VAL A 8 19.47 -35.74 46.48
C VAL A 8 19.36 -34.78 47.64
N TYR A 9 18.58 -35.19 48.63
CA TYR A 9 18.27 -34.42 49.82
C TYR A 9 18.81 -35.19 51.03
N PRO A 10 20.02 -34.86 51.55
CA PRO A 10 20.72 -35.69 52.53
C PRO A 10 19.90 -35.99 53.80
N ALA A 11 19.07 -35.04 54.24
CA ALA A 11 18.23 -35.18 55.41
C ALA A 11 17.18 -36.30 55.30
N LEU A 12 16.77 -36.69 54.08
CA LEU A 12 15.81 -37.77 53.90
C LEU A 12 16.31 -39.11 54.43
N LYS A 13 17.63 -39.37 54.47
CA LYS A 13 18.20 -40.62 55.00
C LYS A 13 17.82 -40.91 56.46
N ASN A 14 17.43 -39.89 57.20
CA ASN A 14 17.05 -40.00 58.60
C ASN A 14 15.54 -40.26 58.81
N ALA A 15 14.74 -40.26 57.74
CA ALA A 15 13.31 -40.52 57.83
C ALA A 15 13.04 -42.00 58.12
N LYS A 16 12.09 -42.24 59.02
CA LYS A 16 11.58 -43.57 59.37
C LYS A 16 10.18 -43.77 58.80
N CYS A 17 9.90 -44.98 58.34
CA CYS A 17 8.60 -45.34 57.78
C CYS A 17 7.50 -45.19 58.85
N PRO A 18 6.38 -44.51 58.54
CA PRO A 18 5.25 -44.40 59.46
C PRO A 18 4.68 -45.77 59.84
N PRO A 19 4.15 -45.94 61.09
CA PRO A 19 3.63 -47.21 61.57
C PRO A 19 2.59 -47.86 60.66
N LEU A 20 1.74 -47.05 60.04
CA LEU A 20 0.65 -47.48 59.16
C LEU A 20 1.14 -48.15 57.86
N LEU A 21 2.43 -48.03 57.51
CA LEU A 21 3.02 -48.62 56.32
C LEU A 21 4.05 -49.73 56.61
N LEU A 22 4.38 -50.01 57.89
CA LEU A 22 5.48 -50.92 58.26
C LEU A 22 5.33 -52.35 57.72
N GLU A 23 4.10 -52.83 57.49
CA GLU A 23 3.87 -54.16 56.92
C GLU A 23 4.16 -54.25 55.41
N LYS A 24 4.17 -53.12 54.68
CA LYS A 24 4.24 -53.08 53.21
C LYS A 24 5.34 -52.18 52.64
N CYS A 25 6.03 -51.42 53.49
CA CYS A 25 6.96 -50.35 53.10
C CYS A 25 8.19 -50.38 54.00
N THR A 26 9.38 -50.29 53.41
CA THR A 26 10.63 -50.15 54.17
C THR A 26 10.93 -48.68 54.48
N ASP A 27 11.89 -48.43 55.38
CA ASP A 27 12.42 -47.07 55.57
C ASP A 27 12.91 -46.45 54.24
N ILE A 28 13.54 -47.26 53.36
CA ILE A 28 14.05 -46.80 52.06
C ILE A 28 12.90 -46.40 51.12
N ASP A 29 11.81 -47.18 51.10
CA ASP A 29 10.63 -46.86 50.31
C ASP A 29 9.98 -45.55 50.78
N TRP A 30 9.88 -45.34 52.10
CA TRP A 30 9.38 -44.07 52.64
C TRP A 30 10.30 -42.90 52.28
N GLN A 31 11.61 -43.09 52.32
CA GLN A 31 12.57 -42.08 51.88
C GLN A 31 12.41 -41.74 50.39
N ASN A 32 12.14 -42.75 49.56
CA ASN A 32 11.80 -42.54 48.15
C ASN A 32 10.49 -41.78 48.00
N PHE A 33 9.46 -42.06 48.81
CA PHE A 33 8.21 -41.29 48.82
C PHE A 33 8.45 -39.81 49.13
N LEU A 34 9.21 -39.51 50.18
CA LEU A 34 9.59 -38.13 50.52
C LEU A 34 10.40 -37.45 49.42
N LYS A 35 11.27 -38.19 48.73
CA LYS A 35 11.97 -37.67 47.55
C LYS A 35 11.01 -37.37 46.41
N ILE A 36 10.02 -38.24 46.16
CA ILE A 36 8.99 -38.02 45.15
C ILE A 36 8.16 -36.77 45.49
N CYS A 37 7.81 -36.55 46.76
CA CYS A 37 7.22 -35.30 47.23
C CYS A 37 8.07 -34.07 46.84
N MET A 38 9.38 -34.13 47.10
CA MET A 38 10.29 -33.04 46.76
C MET A 38 10.38 -32.79 45.25
N ASP A 39 10.54 -33.84 44.44
CA ASP A 39 10.75 -33.68 43.00
C ASP A 39 9.48 -33.31 42.23
N TYR A 40 8.36 -33.95 42.54
CA TYR A 40 7.14 -33.83 41.73
C TYR A 40 6.14 -32.83 42.28
N VAL A 41 6.15 -32.53 43.58
CA VAL A 41 5.26 -31.55 44.18
C VAL A 41 5.98 -30.25 44.49
N ILE A 42 7.07 -30.27 45.25
CA ILE A 42 7.78 -29.04 45.60
C ILE A 42 8.46 -28.46 44.36
N ARG A 43 9.34 -29.23 43.72
CA ARG A 43 10.10 -28.77 42.55
C ARG A 43 9.21 -28.69 41.31
N GLY A 44 8.38 -29.71 41.08
CA GLY A 44 7.37 -29.72 40.00
C GLY A 44 6.34 -28.59 40.10
N GLY A 45 5.96 -28.20 41.31
CA GLY A 45 5.07 -27.07 41.60
C GLY A 45 5.76 -25.70 41.65
N ARG A 46 7.07 -25.63 41.36
CA ARG A 46 7.88 -24.40 41.40
C ARG A 46 7.97 -23.74 42.79
N HIS A 47 7.95 -24.54 43.84
CA HIS A 47 8.09 -24.11 45.23
C HIS A 47 9.56 -24.11 45.68
N TYR A 48 10.42 -23.42 44.92
CA TYR A 48 11.84 -23.34 45.19
C TYR A 48 12.43 -21.96 44.89
N MET A 49 13.55 -21.65 45.53
CA MET A 49 14.33 -20.43 45.32
C MET A 49 15.72 -20.77 44.79
N LEU A 50 16.31 -19.81 44.07
CA LEU A 50 17.68 -19.83 43.55
C LEU A 50 18.32 -18.49 43.91
N SER A 51 19.62 -18.49 44.22
CA SER A 51 20.33 -17.24 44.50
C SER A 51 20.32 -16.31 43.27
N GLY A 52 20.36 -15.00 43.52
CA GLY A 52 20.24 -13.98 42.47
C GLY A 52 21.30 -14.10 41.35
N ALA A 53 22.47 -14.64 41.66
CA ALA A 53 23.56 -14.86 40.70
C ALA A 53 23.23 -15.87 39.59
N TYR A 54 22.21 -16.72 39.78
CA TYR A 54 21.79 -17.72 38.79
C TYR A 54 20.59 -17.28 37.94
N LYS A 55 20.02 -16.09 38.19
CA LYS A 55 18.85 -15.59 37.46
C LYS A 55 19.10 -15.44 35.96
N ASP A 56 20.31 -15.08 35.57
CA ASP A 56 20.67 -14.82 34.16
C ASP A 56 20.77 -16.11 33.33
N TYR A 57 20.85 -17.27 33.99
CA TYR A 57 20.94 -18.58 33.35
C TYR A 57 19.59 -19.32 33.29
N LEU A 58 18.50 -18.68 33.74
CA LEU A 58 17.16 -19.26 33.74
C LEU A 58 16.35 -18.76 32.55
N THR A 59 15.86 -19.69 31.73
CA THR A 59 14.99 -19.40 30.57
C THR A 59 13.55 -19.04 30.97
N GLN A 60 13.16 -19.20 32.24
CA GLN A 60 11.83 -18.87 32.79
C GLN A 60 11.98 -18.23 34.17
N ASN A 61 11.81 -16.91 34.27
CA ASN A 61 12.19 -16.16 35.48
C ASN A 61 11.02 -15.59 36.32
N LYS A 62 9.77 -16.03 36.11
CA LYS A 62 8.61 -15.26 36.61
C LYS A 62 7.66 -15.91 37.62
N TYR A 63 7.73 -17.21 37.90
CA TYR A 63 6.71 -17.85 38.75
C TYR A 63 7.27 -18.95 39.65
N CYS A 64 7.98 -18.57 40.73
CA CYS A 64 8.16 -19.41 41.91
C CYS A 64 7.27 -18.88 43.04
N SER A 65 6.69 -19.76 43.85
CA SER A 65 5.80 -19.38 44.95
C SER A 65 6.02 -20.25 46.17
N SER A 66 5.75 -19.72 47.36
CA SER A 66 5.72 -20.52 48.59
C SER A 66 4.56 -21.52 48.56
N ILE A 67 4.81 -22.72 49.09
CA ILE A 67 3.77 -23.69 49.39
C ILE A 67 3.36 -23.58 50.85
N TYR A 68 2.05 -23.68 51.10
CA TYR A 68 1.44 -23.49 52.41
C TYR A 68 0.80 -24.79 52.91
N PRO A 69 0.56 -24.96 54.23
CA PRO A 69 -0.19 -26.09 54.77
C PRO A 69 -1.59 -26.23 54.17
N SER A 70 -2.13 -27.45 54.17
CA SER A 70 -3.44 -27.76 53.56
C SER A 70 -4.61 -26.95 54.12
N ASN A 71 -4.51 -26.52 55.39
CA ASN A 71 -5.53 -25.75 56.11
C ASN A 71 -5.38 -24.22 55.98
N SER A 72 -4.43 -23.72 55.19
CA SER A 72 -4.24 -22.27 55.00
C SER A 72 -5.45 -21.63 54.30
N GLU A 73 -5.95 -20.49 54.77
CA GLU A 73 -7.02 -19.71 54.12
C GLU A 73 -6.49 -18.53 53.28
N LEU A 74 -5.16 -18.39 53.19
CA LEU A 74 -4.51 -17.23 52.58
C LEU A 74 -4.84 -17.08 51.08
N ARG A 75 -5.08 -15.84 50.66
CA ARG A 75 -5.26 -15.45 49.25
C ARG A 75 -4.28 -14.33 48.91
N LYS A 76 -3.55 -14.47 47.80
CA LYS A 76 -2.68 -13.42 47.24
C LYS A 76 -3.26 -12.96 45.90
N ASN A 77 -3.48 -11.65 45.75
CA ASN A 77 -4.12 -11.04 44.57
C ASN A 77 -5.47 -11.68 44.19
N GLY A 78 -6.33 -11.93 45.18
CA GLY A 78 -7.67 -12.52 44.99
C GLY A 78 -7.68 -14.04 44.73
N SER A 79 -6.53 -14.64 44.42
CA SER A 79 -6.38 -16.08 44.15
C SER A 79 -5.91 -16.86 45.40
N PRO A 80 -6.39 -18.10 45.62
CA PRO A 80 -5.90 -18.94 46.71
C PRO A 80 -4.42 -19.29 46.49
N VAL A 81 -3.65 -19.30 47.58
CA VAL A 81 -2.24 -19.73 47.54
C VAL A 81 -2.11 -21.23 47.26
N SER A 82 -0.95 -21.66 46.76
CA SER A 82 -0.63 -23.08 46.58
C SER A 82 -0.52 -23.79 47.93
N LYS A 83 -1.29 -24.86 48.12
CA LYS A 83 -1.36 -25.60 49.38
C LYS A 83 -0.82 -27.02 49.22
N TRP A 84 -0.32 -27.57 50.31
CA TRP A 84 -0.12 -29.00 50.45
C TRP A 84 -1.47 -29.70 50.27
N PHE A 85 -1.51 -30.70 49.40
CA PHE A 85 -2.76 -31.32 48.98
C PHE A 85 -3.14 -32.45 49.95
N LYS A 86 -4.44 -32.68 50.08
CA LYS A 86 -5.03 -33.84 50.78
C LYS A 86 -5.85 -34.66 49.76
N VAL A 87 -6.42 -35.78 50.21
CA VAL A 87 -7.40 -36.52 49.41
C VAL A 87 -8.53 -35.57 48.98
N ASN A 88 -8.80 -35.53 47.68
CA ASN A 88 -9.84 -34.69 47.12
C ASN A 88 -11.22 -35.35 47.32
N VAL A 89 -12.13 -34.64 47.98
CA VAL A 89 -13.46 -35.11 48.33
C VAL A 89 -14.46 -34.06 47.90
N SER A 90 -15.39 -34.42 47.01
CA SER A 90 -16.46 -33.56 46.54
C SER A 90 -17.76 -33.82 47.31
N SER A 91 -18.81 -33.05 47.00
CA SER A 91 -20.15 -33.25 47.57
C SER A 91 -20.77 -34.62 47.24
N LYS A 92 -20.18 -35.38 46.30
CA LYS A 92 -20.63 -36.73 45.89
C LYS A 92 -19.79 -37.86 46.49
N GLY A 93 -18.74 -37.57 47.26
CA GLY A 93 -17.81 -38.56 47.82
C GLY A 93 -16.35 -38.30 47.43
N VAL A 94 -15.50 -39.33 47.56
CA VAL A 94 -14.09 -39.26 47.15
C VAL A 94 -14.00 -39.20 45.63
N ASP A 95 -13.24 -38.23 45.11
CA ASP A 95 -13.10 -38.07 43.65
C ASP A 95 -12.22 -39.19 43.06
N GLU A 96 -12.57 -39.66 41.86
CA GLU A 96 -11.80 -40.66 41.09
C GLU A 96 -10.39 -40.19 40.76
N ASN A 97 -10.26 -38.92 40.37
CA ASN A 97 -9.00 -38.30 40.01
C ASN A 97 -8.35 -37.67 41.25
N GLN A 98 -7.15 -38.15 41.58
CA GLN A 98 -6.41 -37.71 42.76
C GLN A 98 -5.00 -37.24 42.38
N ASN A 99 -4.35 -36.54 43.33
CA ASN A 99 -2.93 -36.23 43.20
C ASN A 99 -2.12 -37.53 43.12
N ARG A 100 -1.04 -37.54 42.33
CA ARG A 100 -0.14 -38.70 42.18
C ARG A 100 0.31 -39.32 43.50
N LEU A 101 0.52 -38.52 44.55
CA LEU A 101 0.98 -39.04 45.84
C LEU A 101 -0.15 -39.81 46.54
N VAL A 102 -1.40 -39.36 46.39
CA VAL A 102 -2.57 -40.10 46.86
C VAL A 102 -2.71 -41.41 46.08
N LEU A 103 -2.56 -41.39 44.75
CA LEU A 103 -2.63 -42.61 43.93
C LEU A 103 -1.56 -43.63 44.33
N LEU A 104 -0.32 -43.18 44.57
CA LEU A 104 0.78 -44.01 45.04
C LEU A 104 0.50 -44.63 46.43
N LEU A 105 0.00 -43.83 47.37
CA LEU A 105 -0.38 -44.32 48.70
C LEU A 105 -1.53 -45.33 48.61
N CYS A 106 -2.56 -45.05 47.80
CA CYS A 106 -3.66 -45.99 47.54
C CYS A 106 -3.16 -47.32 46.95
N ALA A 107 -2.23 -47.28 46.00
CA ALA A 107 -1.65 -48.47 45.38
C ALA A 107 -0.89 -49.36 46.39
N VAL A 108 -0.17 -48.75 47.33
CA VAL A 108 0.57 -49.48 48.38
C VAL A 108 -0.36 -50.00 49.48
N LEU A 109 -1.32 -49.19 49.91
CA LEU A 109 -2.30 -49.58 50.93
C LEU A 109 -3.25 -50.66 50.40
N GLY A 110 -3.43 -50.77 49.08
CA GLY A 110 -4.37 -51.69 48.44
C GLY A 110 -5.79 -51.12 48.41
N TYR A 111 -5.92 -49.79 48.30
CA TYR A 111 -7.19 -49.09 48.17
C TYR A 111 -7.45 -48.87 46.67
N ASP A 112 -7.92 -49.91 45.99
CA ASP A 112 -8.05 -50.00 44.54
C ASP A 112 -9.49 -49.84 44.02
N ASP A 113 -10.45 -49.60 44.92
CA ASP A 113 -11.86 -49.35 44.62
C ASP A 113 -12.39 -48.19 45.49
N ILE A 114 -12.95 -47.18 44.82
CA ILE A 114 -13.44 -45.93 45.42
C ILE A 114 -14.65 -46.17 46.30
N SER A 115 -15.51 -47.13 45.94
CA SER A 115 -16.68 -47.48 46.74
C SER A 115 -16.31 -47.97 48.15
N GLN A 116 -15.05 -48.39 48.32
CA GLN A 116 -14.50 -48.91 49.57
C GLN A 116 -13.69 -47.88 50.36
N ILE A 117 -13.53 -46.64 49.86
CA ILE A 117 -12.77 -45.57 50.53
C ILE A 117 -13.70 -44.79 51.47
N ASN A 118 -13.76 -45.26 52.72
CA ASN A 118 -14.50 -44.59 53.79
C ASN A 118 -13.67 -43.49 54.48
N GLN A 119 -14.30 -42.74 55.39
CA GLN A 119 -13.63 -41.66 56.13
C GLN A 119 -12.38 -42.11 56.90
N THR A 120 -12.34 -43.36 57.39
CA THR A 120 -11.16 -43.93 58.06
C THR A 120 -9.98 -44.04 57.10
N LYS A 121 -10.19 -44.62 55.90
CA LYS A 121 -9.14 -44.73 54.88
C LYS A 121 -8.66 -43.37 54.37
N VAL A 122 -9.57 -42.40 54.28
CA VAL A 122 -9.20 -41.00 53.97
C VAL A 122 -8.32 -40.40 55.07
N ALA A 123 -8.63 -40.66 56.33
CA ALA A 123 -7.83 -40.22 57.46
C ALA A 123 -6.44 -40.87 57.46
N ASP A 124 -6.33 -42.16 57.13
CA ASP A 124 -5.05 -42.86 57.01
C ASP A 124 -4.14 -42.23 55.95
N ILE A 125 -4.66 -41.99 54.73
CA ILE A 125 -3.89 -41.37 53.65
C ILE A 125 -3.47 -39.95 54.05
N ASN A 126 -4.39 -39.16 54.60
CA ASN A 126 -4.09 -37.79 55.00
C ASN A 126 -3.07 -37.74 56.13
N SER A 127 -3.09 -38.69 57.08
CA SER A 127 -2.09 -38.80 58.14
C SER A 127 -0.69 -39.07 57.57
N LEU A 128 -0.57 -39.91 56.54
CA LEU A 128 0.70 -40.13 55.85
C LEU A 128 1.19 -38.89 55.10
N LEU A 129 0.28 -38.16 54.44
CA LEU A 129 0.61 -36.90 53.76
C LEU A 129 1.03 -35.80 54.75
N ASP A 130 0.40 -35.75 55.92
CA ASP A 130 0.76 -34.83 57.00
C ASP A 130 2.14 -35.20 57.58
N ALA A 131 2.42 -36.49 57.82
CA ALA A 131 3.74 -36.96 58.26
C ALA A 131 4.84 -36.62 57.25
N ALA A 132 4.55 -36.74 55.95
CA ALA A 132 5.49 -36.33 54.90
C ALA A 132 5.72 -34.81 54.91
N TRP A 133 4.66 -34.01 55.01
CA TRP A 133 4.76 -32.55 55.10
C TRP A 133 5.60 -32.09 56.29
N ASP A 134 5.30 -32.61 57.48
CA ASP A 134 5.98 -32.22 58.71
C ASP A 134 7.47 -32.55 58.65
N PHE A 135 7.83 -33.72 58.11
CA PHE A 135 9.22 -34.08 57.91
C PHE A 135 9.94 -33.12 56.95
N LEU A 136 9.35 -32.85 55.78
CA LEU A 136 9.96 -31.98 54.77
C LEU A 136 10.08 -30.54 55.26
N LYS A 137 9.05 -30.03 55.93
CA LYS A 137 9.03 -28.70 56.55
C LYS A 137 10.12 -28.52 57.60
N GLN A 138 10.37 -29.53 58.44
CA GLN A 138 11.38 -29.44 59.50
C GLN A 138 12.82 -29.62 58.99
N ASN A 139 13.01 -30.45 57.96
CA ASN A 139 14.35 -30.96 57.63
C ASN A 139 14.90 -30.52 56.27
N VAL A 140 14.05 -30.08 55.33
CA VAL A 140 14.46 -29.82 53.93
C VAL A 140 14.05 -28.42 53.46
N LEU A 141 12.82 -27.99 53.73
CA LEU A 141 12.29 -26.72 53.27
C LEU A 141 12.72 -25.55 54.16
N GLU A 142 12.77 -24.35 53.58
CA GLU A 142 13.04 -23.09 54.28
C GLU A 142 11.76 -22.27 54.44
N ALA A 143 11.59 -21.64 55.59
CA ALA A 143 10.50 -20.71 55.83
C ALA A 143 10.75 -19.41 55.06
N THR A 144 9.82 -19.05 54.17
CA THR A 144 9.88 -17.83 53.34
C THR A 144 8.85 -16.78 53.73
N ASP A 145 7.81 -17.21 54.44
CA ASP A 145 6.72 -16.40 54.94
C ASP A 145 6.38 -16.97 56.33
N ALA A 146 7.22 -16.65 57.31
CA ALA A 146 7.16 -17.25 58.64
C ALA A 146 5.82 -16.94 59.34
N GLU A 147 5.24 -15.76 59.09
CA GLU A 147 3.96 -15.31 59.63
C GLU A 147 2.80 -16.19 59.14
N ASN A 148 2.79 -16.56 57.85
CA ASN A 148 1.71 -17.34 57.25
C ASN A 148 2.06 -18.81 57.00
N GLN A 149 3.16 -19.30 57.56
CA GLN A 149 3.64 -20.68 57.40
C GLN A 149 3.93 -21.07 55.92
N GLY A 150 4.50 -20.16 55.13
CA GLY A 150 4.91 -20.43 53.75
C GLY A 150 6.33 -20.96 53.64
N TYR A 151 6.52 -22.03 52.85
CA TYR A 151 7.80 -22.74 52.70
C TYR A 151 8.25 -22.84 51.25
N MET A 152 9.57 -22.84 51.02
CA MET A 152 10.18 -23.07 49.71
C MET A 152 11.47 -23.88 49.87
N LEU A 153 11.87 -24.61 48.83
CA LEU A 153 13.17 -25.28 48.76
C LEU A 153 14.26 -24.30 48.30
N ASP A 154 15.33 -24.12 49.07
CA ASP A 154 16.54 -23.47 48.57
C ASP A 154 17.40 -24.48 47.80
N LEU A 155 17.43 -24.35 46.47
CA LEU A 155 18.23 -25.22 45.59
C LEU A 155 19.74 -25.00 45.70
N THR A 156 20.17 -23.87 46.28
CA THR A 156 21.58 -23.52 46.48
C THR A 156 22.09 -23.84 47.88
N SER A 157 21.21 -24.26 48.78
CA SER A 157 21.57 -24.67 50.14
C SER A 157 22.38 -25.97 50.16
N ASP A 158 23.03 -26.23 51.29
CA ASP A 158 23.71 -27.49 51.56
C ASP A 158 22.75 -28.69 51.73
N LYS A 159 21.45 -28.43 51.90
CA LYS A 159 20.37 -29.42 51.97
C LYS A 159 20.04 -30.07 50.62
N VAL A 160 20.55 -29.53 49.52
CA VAL A 160 20.37 -30.08 48.16
C VAL A 160 21.74 -30.39 47.55
N LYS A 161 21.92 -31.62 47.08
CA LYS A 161 23.15 -32.05 46.39
C LYS A 161 22.83 -32.70 45.06
N LEU A 162 23.80 -32.72 44.15
CA LEU A 162 23.74 -33.50 42.92
C LEU A 162 24.47 -34.84 43.13
N GLN A 163 23.87 -35.91 42.63
CA GLN A 163 24.47 -37.25 42.62
C GLN A 163 24.29 -37.87 41.24
N LEU A 164 25.24 -38.68 40.79
CA LEU A 164 25.04 -39.54 39.62
C LEU A 164 23.96 -40.58 39.92
N ILE A 165 23.20 -40.94 38.90
CA ILE A 165 22.24 -42.03 38.98
C ILE A 165 23.03 -43.32 38.75
N GLU A 166 23.02 -44.21 39.75
CA GLU A 166 23.65 -45.54 39.65
C GLU A 166 22.64 -46.61 39.19
N LYS A 167 21.37 -46.42 39.58
CA LYS A 167 20.24 -47.28 39.26
C LYS A 167 19.08 -46.42 38.78
N GLY A 168 18.59 -46.70 37.59
CA GLY A 168 17.42 -46.06 37.01
C GLY A 168 16.32 -47.10 36.79
N TYR A 169 15.07 -46.70 36.90
CA TYR A 169 13.92 -47.57 36.68
C TYR A 169 13.14 -47.08 35.47
N LEU A 170 12.67 -47.97 34.60
CA LEU A 170 11.89 -47.57 33.44
C LEU A 170 10.42 -47.42 33.85
N CYS A 171 9.85 -46.25 33.60
CA CYS A 171 8.40 -46.09 33.69
C CYS A 171 7.75 -46.84 32.51
N PRO A 172 6.89 -47.84 32.75
CA PRO A 172 6.30 -48.68 31.71
C PRO A 172 5.29 -47.95 30.80
N VAL A 173 4.81 -46.76 31.20
CA VAL A 173 3.78 -46.02 30.45
C VAL A 173 4.37 -45.00 29.47
N ASP A 174 5.42 -44.28 29.87
CA ASP A 174 5.99 -43.19 29.06
C ASP A 174 7.47 -43.36 28.72
N ASN A 175 8.06 -44.53 28.99
CA ASN A 175 9.44 -44.91 28.67
C ASN A 175 10.48 -43.89 29.16
N VAL A 176 10.26 -43.33 30.35
CA VAL A 176 11.20 -42.40 31.00
C VAL A 176 11.94 -43.11 32.13
N ILE A 177 13.26 -42.91 32.20
CA ILE A 177 14.07 -43.34 33.35
C ILE A 177 13.77 -42.44 34.56
N ILE A 178 13.31 -43.06 35.64
CA ILE A 178 13.09 -42.45 36.96
C ILE A 178 14.14 -42.96 37.95
N ASP A 179 14.42 -42.19 39.00
CA ASP A 179 15.55 -42.45 39.91
C ASP A 179 15.12 -42.91 41.31
N ALA A 180 13.82 -42.83 41.64
CA ALA A 180 13.26 -43.30 42.91
C ALA A 180 11.83 -43.82 42.71
N PRO A 181 11.59 -45.13 42.88
CA PRO A 181 10.26 -45.72 42.90
C PRO A 181 9.70 -45.77 44.33
N PHE A 182 8.38 -45.81 44.47
CA PHE A 182 7.72 -46.04 45.77
C PHE A 182 7.10 -47.43 45.80
N CYS A 183 7.67 -48.34 46.60
CA CYS A 183 7.25 -49.74 46.69
C CYS A 183 7.06 -50.42 45.31
N GLY A 184 7.95 -50.13 44.35
CA GLY A 184 7.91 -50.68 42.98
C GLY A 184 6.96 -49.96 42.01
N TYR A 185 6.27 -48.90 42.42
CA TYR A 185 5.44 -48.07 41.54
C TYR A 185 6.17 -46.83 41.04
N SER A 186 5.88 -46.45 39.80
CA SER A 186 6.42 -45.24 39.17
C SER A 186 5.80 -43.95 39.74
N PRO A 187 6.58 -42.92 40.11
CA PRO A 187 6.08 -41.63 40.55
C PRO A 187 5.44 -40.80 39.43
N ARG A 188 5.44 -41.33 38.20
CA ARG A 188 4.77 -40.74 37.05
C ARG A 188 3.31 -41.20 36.93
N MET A 189 2.81 -41.97 37.90
CA MET A 189 1.41 -42.39 38.02
C MET A 189 0.45 -41.19 37.94
N ASN A 190 -0.56 -41.31 37.08
CA ASN A 190 -1.64 -40.36 36.87
C ASN A 190 -2.96 -41.10 36.59
N GLY A 191 -4.07 -40.38 36.42
CA GLY A 191 -5.38 -40.96 36.17
C GLY A 191 -6.20 -41.14 37.45
N TYR A 192 -6.81 -42.31 37.58
CA TYR A 192 -7.83 -42.61 38.60
C TYR A 192 -7.37 -43.67 39.62
N ILE A 193 -8.06 -43.74 40.76
CA ILE A 193 -7.90 -44.85 41.71
C ILE A 193 -8.51 -46.13 41.09
N GLY A 194 -7.67 -47.12 40.80
CA GLY A 194 -8.12 -48.38 40.22
C GLY A 194 -6.99 -49.37 40.03
N ARG A 195 -7.26 -50.67 40.26
CA ARG A 195 -6.27 -51.74 40.15
C ARG A 195 -5.58 -51.79 38.79
N GLU A 196 -6.35 -51.70 37.71
CA GLU A 196 -5.81 -51.66 36.35
C GLU A 196 -4.86 -50.49 36.13
N ASN A 197 -5.18 -49.31 36.70
CA ASN A 197 -4.32 -48.14 36.60
C ASN A 197 -3.01 -48.37 37.38
N PHE A 198 -3.09 -48.89 38.60
CA PHE A 198 -1.91 -49.17 39.44
C PHE A 198 -0.97 -50.19 38.80
N ASP A 199 -1.51 -51.29 38.28
CA ASP A 199 -0.74 -52.37 37.64
C ASP A 199 0.04 -51.86 36.43
N ARG A 200 -0.53 -50.93 35.65
CA ARG A 200 0.15 -50.31 34.49
C ARG A 200 1.35 -49.46 34.87
N PHE A 201 1.42 -48.93 36.10
CA PHE A 201 2.55 -48.12 36.58
C PHE A 201 3.55 -48.90 37.44
N LYS A 202 3.37 -50.23 37.55
CA LYS A 202 4.30 -51.10 38.26
C LYS A 202 5.56 -51.32 37.43
N ILE A 203 6.71 -51.02 38.02
CA ILE A 203 7.99 -51.06 37.34
C ILE A 203 8.39 -52.51 37.06
N GLN A 204 8.77 -52.77 35.81
CA GLN A 204 9.20 -54.10 35.35
C GLN A 204 10.70 -54.15 35.01
N THR A 205 11.33 -53.00 34.76
CA THR A 205 12.69 -52.92 34.24
C THR A 205 13.53 -51.96 35.08
N GLU A 206 14.66 -52.46 35.57
CA GLU A 206 15.70 -51.71 36.27
C GLU A 206 16.96 -51.69 35.39
N PHE A 207 17.58 -50.52 35.29
CA PHE A 207 18.85 -50.32 34.60
C PHE A 207 19.95 -49.99 35.60
N VAL A 208 21.09 -50.66 35.47
CA VAL A 208 22.34 -50.18 36.04
C VAL A 208 22.88 -49.10 35.12
N ILE A 209 23.21 -47.93 35.68
CA ILE A 209 23.79 -46.82 34.94
C ILE A 209 25.29 -46.76 35.29
N PRO A 210 26.17 -47.31 34.43
CA PRO A 210 27.58 -47.38 34.71
C PRO A 210 28.22 -46.00 34.71
N LEU A 211 29.18 -45.81 35.61
CA LEU A 211 29.96 -44.59 35.68
C LEU A 211 30.79 -44.44 34.39
N PHE A 212 30.64 -43.32 33.70
CA PHE A 212 31.48 -43.02 32.56
C PHE A 212 32.94 -42.83 33.03
N PRO A 213 33.90 -43.65 32.55
CA PRO A 213 35.19 -43.81 33.22
C PRO A 213 36.22 -42.73 32.87
N PHE A 214 35.90 -41.78 31.98
CA PHE A 214 36.90 -40.89 31.40
C PHE A 214 36.83 -39.47 31.97
N LYS A 215 37.95 -38.97 32.51
CA LYS A 215 38.08 -37.65 33.16
C LYS A 215 38.86 -36.60 32.34
N SER A 216 39.28 -36.86 31.10
CA SER A 216 40.30 -36.04 30.40
C SER A 216 40.07 -35.82 28.90
N ALA A 217 40.64 -34.73 28.36
CA ALA A 217 40.45 -34.20 26.99
C ALA A 217 40.95 -35.07 25.81
N ASN A 218 41.67 -36.18 26.03
CA ASN A 218 42.19 -37.06 24.97
C ASN A 218 41.26 -38.26 24.66
N LEU A 219 39.97 -38.01 24.49
CA LEU A 219 38.98 -39.01 24.10
C LEU A 219 38.74 -38.98 22.60
N THR A 220 38.96 -40.10 21.91
CA THR A 220 38.49 -40.25 20.54
C THR A 220 37.04 -40.71 20.54
N GLU A 221 36.28 -40.27 19.53
CA GLU A 221 34.87 -40.62 19.34
C GLU A 221 34.63 -42.14 19.30
N LYS A 222 35.61 -42.88 18.75
CA LYS A 222 35.59 -44.34 18.68
C LYS A 222 35.59 -45.00 20.07
N ASN A 223 36.42 -44.52 21.00
CA ASN A 223 36.47 -45.05 22.36
C ASN A 223 35.14 -44.85 23.11
N VAL A 224 34.48 -43.71 22.89
CA VAL A 224 33.18 -43.39 23.49
C VAL A 224 32.10 -44.32 22.94
N MET A 225 32.08 -44.52 21.62
CA MET A 225 31.14 -45.44 20.97
C MET A 225 31.31 -46.88 21.46
N GLU A 226 32.54 -47.39 21.50
CA GLU A 226 32.83 -48.74 22.02
C GLU A 226 32.39 -48.90 23.48
N TRP A 227 32.60 -47.89 24.31
CA TRP A 227 32.14 -47.91 25.70
C TRP A 227 30.62 -47.92 25.80
N ILE A 228 29.92 -47.10 25.01
CA ILE A 228 28.46 -47.03 25.00
C ILE A 228 27.85 -48.35 24.54
N GLU A 229 28.35 -48.94 23.44
CA GLU A 229 27.86 -50.23 22.94
C GLU A 229 28.05 -51.35 23.97
N LYS A 230 29.13 -51.32 24.74
CA LYS A 230 29.39 -52.34 25.77
C LYS A 230 28.54 -52.15 27.03
N ASN A 231 28.32 -50.92 27.47
CA ASN A 231 27.83 -50.63 28.82
C ASN A 231 26.40 -50.06 28.87
N LEU A 232 25.87 -49.57 27.74
CA LEU A 232 24.54 -48.96 27.65
C LEU A 232 23.67 -49.59 26.54
N PHE A 233 23.95 -50.86 26.20
CA PHE A 233 23.24 -51.59 25.16
C PHE A 233 21.74 -51.72 25.45
N ASP A 234 21.38 -52.13 26.67
CA ASP A 234 19.98 -52.33 27.05
C ASP A 234 19.17 -51.01 26.98
N GLN A 235 19.79 -49.90 27.34
CA GLN A 235 19.22 -48.56 27.24
C GLN A 235 19.03 -48.10 25.78
N LYS A 236 19.92 -48.52 24.86
CA LYS A 236 19.76 -48.27 23.42
C LYS A 236 18.62 -49.09 22.83
N VAL A 237 18.56 -50.40 23.12
CA VAL A 237 17.53 -51.30 22.59
C VAL A 237 16.14 -50.91 23.08
N THR A 238 16.03 -50.46 24.32
CA THR A 238 14.77 -49.97 24.91
C THR A 238 14.40 -48.54 24.49
N GLY A 239 15.23 -47.88 23.68
CA GLY A 239 14.96 -46.55 23.12
C GLY A 239 15.12 -45.37 24.08
N VAL A 240 15.70 -45.59 25.27
CA VAL A 240 15.91 -44.53 26.27
C VAL A 240 17.27 -43.81 26.15
N PHE A 241 18.17 -44.32 25.31
CA PHE A 241 19.45 -43.71 24.98
C PHE A 241 19.44 -43.13 23.55
N GLY A 242 19.51 -41.81 23.42
CA GLY A 242 19.45 -41.11 22.11
C GLY A 242 20.70 -40.32 21.75
N VAL A 243 20.62 -39.56 20.64
CA VAL A 243 21.71 -38.71 20.12
C VAL A 243 22.21 -37.69 21.15
N MET A 244 21.32 -37.17 21.99
CA MET A 244 21.71 -36.21 23.03
C MET A 244 22.55 -36.87 24.12
N ASN A 245 22.21 -38.09 24.55
CA ASN A 245 23.01 -38.85 25.52
C ASN A 245 24.41 -39.14 24.97
N TYR A 246 24.48 -39.51 23.70
CA TYR A 246 25.74 -39.71 22.99
C TYR A 246 26.60 -38.45 22.97
N ARG A 247 26.05 -37.31 22.52
CA ARG A 247 26.79 -36.04 22.42
C ARG A 247 27.36 -35.60 23.77
N VAL A 248 26.61 -35.81 24.85
CA VAL A 248 27.05 -35.51 26.22
C VAL A 248 28.27 -36.36 26.61
N LEU A 249 28.21 -37.68 26.39
CA LEU A 249 29.34 -38.58 26.68
C LEU A 249 30.55 -38.33 25.77
N ALA A 250 30.30 -37.95 24.52
CA ALA A 250 31.33 -37.63 23.53
C ALA A 250 31.87 -36.20 23.66
N SER A 251 31.39 -35.41 24.64
CA SER A 251 31.73 -33.99 24.82
C SER A 251 31.61 -33.17 23.53
N LYS A 252 30.64 -33.53 22.66
CA LYS A 252 30.40 -32.80 21.40
C LYS A 252 29.66 -31.49 21.72
N PRO A 253 29.97 -30.39 21.02
CA PRO A 253 29.21 -29.17 21.13
C PRO A 253 27.72 -29.44 20.88
N ILE A 254 26.84 -28.86 21.67
CA ILE A 254 25.41 -28.83 21.35
C ILE A 254 25.21 -27.84 20.20
N PHE A 255 24.27 -28.12 19.30
CA PHE A 255 23.91 -27.14 18.27
C PHE A 255 23.10 -26.03 18.93
N ILE A 256 23.62 -24.82 18.88
CA ILE A 256 23.00 -23.61 19.40
C ILE A 256 22.88 -22.67 18.22
N SER A 257 21.62 -22.33 17.89
CA SER A 257 21.27 -21.42 16.81
C SER A 257 20.92 -20.05 17.35
N ALA A 258 21.25 -19.01 16.59
CA ALA A 258 20.69 -17.68 16.76
C ALA A 258 20.23 -17.10 15.42
N GLU A 259 19.24 -16.21 15.48
CA GLU A 259 18.74 -15.48 14.32
C GLU A 259 19.60 -14.24 14.05
N HIS A 260 20.07 -14.07 12.82
CA HIS A 260 20.80 -12.89 12.38
C HIS A 260 20.02 -12.22 11.24
N SER A 261 19.14 -11.30 11.60
CA SER A 261 18.26 -10.60 10.66
C SER A 261 18.07 -9.14 11.08
N ALA A 262 17.65 -8.28 10.15
CA ALA A 262 17.29 -6.89 10.45
C ALA A 262 16.08 -6.74 11.40
N GLN A 263 15.44 -7.84 11.82
CA GLN A 263 14.36 -7.83 12.82
C GLN A 263 14.88 -7.93 14.27
N GLN A 264 16.17 -8.23 14.46
CA GLN A 264 16.82 -8.23 15.77
C GLN A 264 17.38 -6.84 16.09
N SER A 265 17.55 -6.54 17.38
CA SER A 265 18.20 -5.30 17.81
C SER A 265 19.68 -5.32 17.43
N SER A 266 20.28 -4.14 17.20
CA SER A 266 21.71 -4.04 16.91
C SER A 266 22.55 -4.63 18.03
N GLU A 267 22.13 -4.43 19.29
CA GLU A 267 22.78 -4.98 20.47
C GLU A 267 22.76 -6.52 20.48
N ASP A 268 21.63 -7.14 20.12
CA ASP A 268 21.50 -8.59 20.03
C ASP A 268 22.39 -9.16 18.90
N LEU A 269 22.44 -8.50 17.74
CA LEU A 269 23.27 -8.92 16.61
C LEU A 269 24.76 -8.89 16.95
N GLU A 270 25.24 -7.80 17.57
CA GLU A 270 26.64 -7.69 18.03
C GLU A 270 26.99 -8.80 19.03
N GLN A 271 26.07 -9.12 19.95
CA GLN A 271 26.26 -10.19 20.91
C GLN A 271 26.29 -11.57 20.23
N TYR A 272 25.38 -11.86 19.30
CA TYR A 272 25.34 -13.13 18.57
C TYR A 272 26.59 -13.33 17.70
N GLU A 273 27.09 -12.28 17.05
CA GLU A 273 28.34 -12.32 16.28
C GLU A 273 29.54 -12.65 17.17
N LYS A 274 29.62 -12.01 18.36
CA LYS A 274 30.65 -12.31 19.34
C LYS A 274 30.57 -13.76 19.83
N GLU A 275 29.39 -14.22 20.21
CA GLU A 275 29.16 -15.58 20.68
C GLU A 275 29.42 -16.64 19.61
N PHE A 276 29.15 -16.33 18.34
CA PHE A 276 29.48 -17.21 17.22
C PHE A 276 30.98 -17.32 17.01
N ASN A 277 31.72 -16.20 17.03
CA ASN A 277 33.18 -16.19 16.94
C ASN A 277 33.85 -16.91 18.14
N GLU A 278 33.25 -16.82 19.33
CA GLU A 278 33.69 -17.55 20.53
C GLU A 278 33.29 -19.03 20.53
N GLY A 279 32.50 -19.50 19.55
CA GLY A 279 32.02 -20.88 19.44
C GLY A 279 30.91 -21.26 20.43
N LYS A 280 30.32 -20.27 21.12
CA LYS A 280 29.16 -20.45 22.02
C LYS A 280 27.87 -20.65 21.22
N ILE A 281 27.75 -19.96 20.09
CA ILE A 281 26.78 -20.22 19.03
C ILE A 281 27.54 -20.90 17.88
N ASN A 282 26.96 -21.92 17.26
CA ASN A 282 27.59 -22.63 16.14
C ASN A 282 26.70 -22.73 14.90
N ILE A 283 25.52 -22.09 14.93
CA ILE A 283 24.64 -21.92 13.77
C ILE A 283 24.07 -20.49 13.80
N LEU A 284 24.25 -19.75 12.70
CA LEU A 284 23.56 -18.48 12.48
C LEU A 284 22.53 -18.66 11.37
N SER A 285 21.26 -18.37 11.67
CA SER A 285 20.18 -18.33 10.69
C SER A 285 20.06 -16.91 10.14
N CYS A 286 20.60 -16.68 8.95
CA CYS A 286 20.79 -15.34 8.41
C CYS A 286 19.76 -14.97 7.34
N SER A 287 19.39 -13.69 7.26
CA SER A 287 18.73 -13.13 6.07
C SER A 287 19.78 -12.62 5.05
N THR A 288 19.34 -11.94 3.99
CA THR A 288 20.24 -11.35 2.98
C THR A 288 21.15 -10.25 3.53
N THR A 289 20.95 -9.81 4.78
CA THR A 289 21.83 -8.83 5.45
C THR A 289 23.27 -9.32 5.55
N MET A 290 23.48 -10.63 5.71
CA MET A 290 24.80 -11.26 5.73
C MET A 290 25.41 -11.46 4.32
N GLU A 291 24.64 -11.22 3.26
CA GLU A 291 25.14 -11.23 1.88
C GLU A 291 26.04 -10.02 1.62
N MET A 292 25.74 -8.86 2.21
CA MET A 292 26.44 -7.59 2.01
C MET A 292 27.31 -7.21 3.22
N GLY A 293 28.62 -7.47 3.14
CA GLY A 293 29.63 -6.69 3.88
C GLY A 293 30.02 -7.08 5.32
N VAL A 294 29.23 -7.85 6.08
CA VAL A 294 29.67 -8.29 7.43
C VAL A 294 30.75 -9.37 7.29
N ASP A 295 31.92 -9.20 7.92
CA ASP A 295 33.04 -10.16 7.84
C ASP A 295 33.15 -10.96 9.15
N ILE A 296 32.55 -12.16 9.14
CA ILE A 296 32.65 -13.12 10.24
C ILE A 296 33.74 -14.14 9.88
N SER A 297 34.71 -14.31 10.78
CA SER A 297 35.78 -15.30 10.63
C SER A 297 35.33 -16.69 11.03
N GLY A 298 35.88 -17.74 10.41
CA GLY A 298 35.66 -19.13 10.86
C GLY A 298 34.46 -19.84 10.25
N ILE A 299 33.90 -19.35 9.14
CA ILE A 299 32.75 -19.99 8.47
C ILE A 299 33.27 -21.14 7.59
N THR A 300 33.08 -22.35 8.06
CA THR A 300 33.42 -23.60 7.35
C THR A 300 32.30 -24.09 6.44
N GLU A 301 31.04 -23.87 6.83
CA GLU A 301 29.87 -24.34 6.09
C GLU A 301 28.81 -23.25 5.90
N VAL A 302 28.25 -23.20 4.69
CA VAL A 302 27.07 -22.38 4.35
C VAL A 302 25.96 -23.31 3.88
N VAL A 303 24.80 -23.22 4.52
CA VAL A 303 23.60 -23.96 4.13
C VAL A 303 22.56 -22.99 3.60
N MET A 304 22.24 -23.13 2.32
CA MET A 304 21.20 -22.35 1.64
C MET A 304 19.90 -23.16 1.60
N ASN A 305 18.87 -22.68 2.31
CA ASN A 305 17.56 -23.34 2.37
C ASN A 305 16.80 -23.36 1.03
N ASN A 306 17.21 -22.52 0.07
CA ASN A 306 16.68 -22.46 -1.29
C ASN A 306 17.76 -21.97 -2.25
N VAL A 307 17.61 -22.25 -3.53
CA VAL A 307 18.47 -21.70 -4.59
C VAL A 307 18.33 -20.17 -4.63
N PRO A 308 19.42 -19.39 -4.44
CA PRO A 308 19.43 -17.94 -4.63
C PRO A 308 18.96 -17.51 -6.03
N PRO A 309 18.35 -16.31 -6.21
CA PRO A 309 17.74 -15.90 -7.48
C PRO A 309 18.74 -15.72 -8.63
N LYS A 310 19.84 -14.98 -8.39
CA LYS A 310 20.89 -14.74 -9.39
C LYS A 310 22.18 -15.44 -8.99
N SER A 311 23.03 -15.75 -9.97
CA SER A 311 24.33 -16.37 -9.73
C SER A 311 25.25 -15.49 -8.88
N SER A 312 25.16 -14.16 -9.01
CA SER A 312 25.85 -13.23 -8.10
C SER A 312 25.44 -13.43 -6.63
N ASN A 313 24.16 -13.62 -6.34
CA ASN A 313 23.68 -13.90 -4.98
C ASN A 313 24.21 -15.23 -4.46
N TYR A 314 24.22 -16.26 -5.33
CA TYR A 314 24.77 -17.56 -4.99
C TYR A 314 26.25 -17.48 -4.63
N LEU A 315 27.05 -16.86 -5.50
CA LEU A 315 28.49 -16.72 -5.32
C LEU A 315 28.85 -15.90 -4.08
N GLN A 316 28.10 -14.82 -3.80
CA GLN A 316 28.32 -14.01 -2.59
C GLN A 316 28.03 -14.79 -1.31
N ARG A 317 26.98 -15.63 -1.29
CA ARG A 317 26.61 -16.47 -0.14
C ARG A 317 27.54 -17.66 0.04
N ALA A 318 27.80 -18.41 -1.03
CA ALA A 318 28.69 -19.57 -1.00
C ALA A 318 30.14 -19.16 -0.68
N GLY A 319 30.60 -18.02 -1.20
CA GLY A 319 31.93 -17.43 -0.94
C GLY A 319 32.12 -16.85 0.47
N ARG A 320 31.14 -17.04 1.38
CA ARG A 320 31.33 -16.82 2.82
C ARG A 320 32.07 -17.96 3.48
N ALA A 321 31.94 -19.19 2.99
CA ALA A 321 32.72 -20.30 3.48
C ALA A 321 34.15 -20.29 2.90
N GLY A 322 35.14 -20.75 3.66
CA GLY A 322 36.49 -20.98 3.13
C GLY A 322 37.37 -19.73 2.98
N ARG A 323 37.08 -18.65 3.72
CA ARG A 323 37.94 -17.45 3.74
C ARG A 323 39.20 -17.67 4.59
N ARG A 324 40.23 -16.82 4.40
CA ARG A 324 41.44 -16.74 5.25
C ARG A 324 42.24 -18.05 5.44
N SER A 325 42.37 -18.84 4.37
CA SER A 325 43.17 -20.09 4.34
C SER A 325 42.57 -21.27 5.09
N GLU A 326 41.26 -21.30 5.30
CA GLU A 326 40.57 -22.51 5.72
C GLU A 326 40.76 -23.64 4.69
N THR A 327 41.15 -24.82 5.16
CA THR A 327 41.53 -25.94 4.29
C THR A 327 40.33 -26.68 3.68
N LYS A 328 39.11 -26.42 4.18
CA LYS A 328 37.87 -27.07 3.74
C LYS A 328 36.71 -26.08 3.86
N ALA A 329 35.86 -26.06 2.85
CA ALA A 329 34.62 -25.29 2.83
C ALA A 329 33.50 -26.12 2.22
N LEU A 330 32.29 -26.01 2.74
CA LEU A 330 31.09 -26.66 2.19
C LEU A 330 30.01 -25.62 1.92
N ALA A 331 29.54 -25.55 0.68
CA ALA A 331 28.31 -24.87 0.33
C ALA A 331 27.25 -25.93 0.01
N LEU A 332 26.20 -26.01 0.82
CA LEU A 332 25.07 -26.91 0.63
C LEU A 332 23.85 -26.10 0.19
N THR A 333 23.23 -26.46 -0.93
CA THR A 333 21.99 -25.84 -1.39
C THR A 333 20.86 -26.86 -1.38
N VAL A 334 19.79 -26.55 -0.64
CA VAL A 334 18.56 -27.32 -0.65
C VAL A 334 17.71 -26.87 -1.84
N CYS A 335 17.40 -27.80 -2.74
CA CYS A 335 16.55 -27.55 -3.90
C CYS A 335 15.10 -27.96 -3.56
N ALA A 336 14.23 -26.98 -3.36
CA ALA A 336 12.81 -27.24 -3.16
C ALA A 336 12.18 -27.90 -4.41
N PRO A 337 11.11 -28.71 -4.27
CA PRO A 337 10.41 -29.36 -5.38
C PRO A 337 9.52 -28.38 -6.17
N ASN A 338 10.08 -27.22 -6.54
CA ASN A 338 9.47 -26.23 -7.42
C ASN A 338 10.26 -26.18 -8.74
N PRO A 339 9.78 -25.48 -9.79
CA PRO A 339 10.45 -25.46 -11.09
C PRO A 339 11.91 -25.00 -11.04
N ILE A 340 12.23 -24.02 -10.19
CA ILE A 340 13.60 -23.48 -10.04
C ILE A 340 14.51 -24.51 -9.39
N GLY A 341 14.07 -25.11 -8.28
CA GLY A 341 14.85 -26.13 -7.56
C GLY A 341 15.03 -27.39 -8.40
N THR A 342 14.02 -27.82 -9.14
CA THR A 342 14.12 -28.95 -10.07
C THR A 342 15.08 -28.65 -11.23
N HIS A 343 15.00 -27.45 -11.81
CA HIS A 343 15.92 -27.02 -12.85
C HIS A 343 17.37 -26.99 -12.36
N THR A 344 17.59 -26.45 -11.15
CA THR A 344 18.92 -26.38 -10.53
C THR A 344 19.44 -27.76 -10.17
N TRP A 345 18.60 -28.66 -9.68
CA TRP A 345 18.99 -30.04 -9.39
C TRP A 345 19.49 -30.78 -10.64
N ASN A 346 18.81 -30.57 -11.78
CA ASN A 346 19.19 -31.16 -13.06
C ASN A 346 20.38 -30.44 -13.73
N ASN A 347 20.68 -29.20 -13.33
CA ASN A 347 21.75 -28.35 -13.88
C ASN A 347 22.51 -27.67 -12.72
N PRO A 348 23.29 -28.42 -11.92
CA PRO A 348 23.84 -27.93 -10.66
C PRO A 348 24.88 -26.81 -10.79
N ASP A 349 25.47 -26.65 -11.98
CA ASP A 349 26.42 -25.59 -12.30
C ASP A 349 25.74 -24.25 -12.65
N TYR A 350 24.45 -24.25 -13.02
CA TYR A 350 23.69 -23.06 -13.41
C TYR A 350 23.82 -21.86 -12.43
N PRO A 351 23.69 -22.04 -11.10
CA PRO A 351 23.84 -20.92 -10.15
C PRO A 351 25.27 -20.34 -10.07
N ILE A 352 26.26 -21.00 -10.69
CA ILE A 352 27.67 -20.60 -10.68
C ILE A 352 28.07 -20.02 -12.04
N THR A 353 27.61 -20.62 -13.13
CA THR A 353 28.10 -20.35 -14.50
C THR A 353 27.29 -19.30 -15.26
N HIS A 354 26.10 -18.91 -14.77
CA HIS A 354 25.27 -17.90 -15.45
C HIS A 354 25.95 -16.53 -15.48
N VAL A 355 25.86 -15.85 -16.62
CA VAL A 355 26.44 -14.51 -16.82
C VAL A 355 25.75 -13.53 -15.89
N THR A 356 26.53 -12.82 -15.07
CA THR A 356 26.01 -11.72 -14.27
C THR A 356 25.99 -10.48 -15.15
N GLU A 357 24.80 -10.00 -15.51
CA GLU A 357 24.65 -8.75 -16.25
C GLU A 357 25.24 -7.59 -15.44
N THR A 358 25.99 -6.73 -16.11
CA THR A 358 26.52 -5.53 -15.47
C THR A 358 25.36 -4.57 -15.21
N PRO A 359 25.16 -4.08 -13.98
CA PRO A 359 24.07 -3.15 -13.71
C PRO A 359 24.25 -1.91 -14.59
N LEU A 360 23.23 -1.56 -15.37
CA LEU A 360 23.20 -0.36 -16.20
C LEU A 360 22.38 0.70 -15.48
N LEU A 361 22.98 1.85 -15.21
CA LEU A 361 22.28 2.99 -14.63
C LEU A 361 21.73 3.86 -15.78
N LYS A 362 20.43 3.72 -16.09
CA LYS A 362 19.76 4.61 -17.05
C LYS A 362 19.18 5.84 -16.35
N LEU A 363 19.69 7.02 -16.67
CA LEU A 363 19.31 8.32 -16.07
C LEU A 363 18.17 9.02 -16.85
N GLU A 364 17.26 8.22 -17.41
CA GLU A 364 16.23 8.66 -18.34
C GLU A 364 14.93 9.06 -17.59
N SER A 365 14.68 8.53 -16.39
CA SER A 365 13.49 8.87 -15.59
C SER A 365 13.52 10.33 -15.14
N ARG A 366 12.77 11.20 -15.84
CA ARG A 366 12.67 12.64 -15.53
C ARG A 366 12.19 12.89 -14.10
N GLN A 367 11.23 12.10 -13.63
CA GLN A 367 10.68 12.17 -12.28
C GLN A 367 11.72 11.83 -11.21
N LEU A 368 12.51 10.78 -11.43
CA LEU A 368 13.58 10.40 -10.50
C LEU A 368 14.60 11.53 -10.34
N ILE A 369 15.09 12.10 -11.45
CA ILE A 369 16.06 13.19 -11.42
C ILE A 369 15.44 14.45 -10.80
N GLN A 370 14.18 14.78 -11.12
CA GLN A 370 13.48 15.90 -10.53
C GLN A 370 13.39 15.79 -9.01
N ARG A 371 13.16 14.60 -8.45
CA ARG A 371 13.16 14.40 -6.99
C ARG A 371 14.53 14.63 -6.35
N HIS A 372 15.61 14.30 -7.05
CA HIS A 372 16.95 14.67 -6.58
C HIS A 372 17.18 16.19 -6.62
N VAL A 373 16.62 16.90 -7.61
CA VAL A 373 16.61 18.37 -7.64
C VAL A 373 15.79 18.92 -6.47
N ASN A 374 14.59 18.39 -6.22
CA ASN A 374 13.74 18.75 -5.07
C ASN A 374 14.49 18.54 -3.75
N ALA A 375 15.16 17.40 -3.59
CA ALA A 375 15.97 17.09 -2.41
C ALA A 375 17.17 18.03 -2.24
N MET A 376 17.85 18.39 -3.34
CA MET A 376 18.97 19.36 -3.31
C MET A 376 18.49 20.74 -2.84
N VAL A 377 17.39 21.24 -3.43
CA VAL A 377 16.81 22.54 -3.07
C VAL A 377 16.30 22.52 -1.62
N PHE A 378 15.62 21.45 -1.21
CA PHE A 378 15.13 21.28 0.16
C PHE A 378 16.26 21.16 1.19
N ALA A 379 17.30 20.37 0.91
CA ALA A 379 18.45 20.23 1.80
C ALA A 379 19.17 21.57 2.01
N SER A 380 19.31 22.37 0.94
CA SER A 380 19.90 23.71 1.06
C SER A 380 19.01 24.68 1.86
N PHE A 381 17.70 24.61 1.70
CA PHE A 381 16.76 25.38 2.53
C PHE A 381 16.92 25.05 4.01
N VAL A 382 16.94 23.75 4.35
CA VAL A 382 17.11 23.27 5.73
C VAL A 382 18.46 23.72 6.31
N ALA A 383 19.53 23.66 5.52
CA ALA A 383 20.86 24.11 5.94
C ALA A 383 20.93 25.62 6.21
N ASN A 384 20.25 26.44 5.39
CA ASN A 384 20.29 27.91 5.50
C ASN A 384 19.37 28.48 6.58
N GLN A 385 18.15 27.96 6.73
CA GLN A 385 17.18 28.47 7.70
C GLN A 385 17.46 27.98 9.13
N GLY A 386 18.01 26.77 9.28
CA GLY A 386 18.10 26.08 10.56
C GLY A 386 16.74 25.67 11.14
N GLY A 387 16.75 24.91 12.23
CA GLY A 387 15.56 24.62 13.04
C GLY A 387 14.72 23.38 12.66
N ILE A 388 14.84 22.84 11.44
CA ILE A 388 14.14 21.60 11.05
C ILE A 388 14.99 20.38 11.43
N LYS A 389 14.51 19.58 12.38
CA LYS A 389 15.16 18.31 12.78
C LYS A 389 14.75 17.18 11.84
N VAL A 390 15.57 16.12 11.78
CA VAL A 390 15.22 14.86 11.08
C VAL A 390 13.92 14.25 11.63
N THR A 391 13.61 14.50 12.89
CA THR A 391 12.38 14.05 13.58
C THR A 391 11.22 15.03 13.44
N ALA A 392 11.30 16.03 12.56
CA ALA A 392 10.22 16.99 12.33
C ALA A 392 8.96 16.30 11.81
N THR A 393 7.81 16.80 12.22
CA THR A 393 6.49 16.30 11.88
C THR A 393 5.77 17.22 10.90
N LEU A 394 4.64 16.77 10.35
CA LEU A 394 3.79 17.61 9.49
C LEU A 394 3.32 18.88 10.20
N ARG A 395 3.07 18.81 11.51
CA ARG A 395 2.79 19.99 12.32
C ARG A 395 3.91 21.01 12.22
N ASP A 396 5.16 20.58 12.37
CA ASP A 396 6.30 21.49 12.40
C ASP A 396 6.50 22.19 11.05
N PHE A 397 6.21 21.52 9.93
CA PHE A 397 6.50 22.04 8.60
C PHE A 397 5.33 22.83 7.97
N PHE A 398 4.11 22.28 8.03
CA PHE A 398 2.94 22.85 7.35
C PHE A 398 2.06 23.72 8.24
N VAL A 399 2.10 23.55 9.57
CA VAL A 399 1.25 24.33 10.47
C VAL A 399 2.00 25.55 10.99
N THR A 400 1.34 26.70 10.96
CA THR A 400 1.87 27.97 11.42
C THR A 400 2.02 28.02 12.94
N ALA A 401 3.21 28.35 13.43
CA ALA A 401 3.47 28.71 14.82
C ALA A 401 3.95 30.17 14.85
N GLU A 402 3.02 31.11 15.04
CA GLU A 402 3.26 32.57 15.12
C GLU A 402 4.12 33.16 13.98
N GLY A 403 3.50 33.43 12.82
CA GLY A 403 4.17 34.04 11.66
C GLY A 403 3.94 33.26 10.36
N MET A 404 5.00 33.02 9.59
CA MET A 404 4.98 32.15 8.39
C MET A 404 5.37 30.71 8.74
N SER A 405 4.71 29.73 8.12
CA SER A 405 5.09 28.32 8.24
C SER A 405 6.45 28.04 7.59
N PHE A 406 7.07 26.89 7.89
CA PHE A 406 8.29 26.50 7.16
C PHE A 406 8.00 26.21 5.68
N PHE A 407 6.79 25.77 5.34
CA PHE A 407 6.33 25.67 3.97
C PHE A 407 6.31 27.02 3.25
N ASP A 408 5.77 28.08 3.86
CA ASP A 408 5.75 29.43 3.26
C ASP A 408 7.18 29.97 3.08
N LYS A 409 8.04 29.77 4.09
CA LYS A 409 9.47 30.12 4.01
C LYS A 409 10.17 29.36 2.87
N PHE A 410 9.79 28.10 2.65
CA PHE A 410 10.34 27.30 1.57
C PHE A 410 9.84 27.75 0.19
N LEU A 411 8.57 28.13 0.05
CA LEU A 411 8.07 28.72 -1.20
C LEU A 411 8.81 30.02 -1.54
N ASN A 412 9.00 30.91 -0.57
CA ASN A 412 9.79 32.14 -0.75
C ASN A 412 11.24 31.83 -1.15
N TYR A 413 11.83 30.78 -0.55
CA TYR A 413 13.17 30.34 -0.91
C TYR A 413 13.26 29.86 -2.37
N ILE A 414 12.25 29.13 -2.84
CA ILE A 414 12.17 28.69 -4.24
C ILE A 414 11.95 29.88 -5.18
N ASP A 415 11.10 30.85 -4.81
CA ASP A 415 10.85 32.05 -5.61
C ASP A 415 12.10 32.90 -5.83
N ASN A 416 13.00 32.95 -4.85
CA ASN A 416 14.31 33.58 -5.01
C ASN A 416 15.18 32.85 -6.04
N ILE A 417 15.15 31.51 -6.07
CA ILE A 417 15.88 30.71 -7.06
C ILE A 417 15.29 30.94 -8.47
N ILE A 418 13.97 30.96 -8.60
CA ILE A 418 13.28 31.23 -9.87
C ILE A 418 13.64 32.63 -10.39
N SER A 419 13.77 33.61 -9.50
CA SER A 419 14.12 34.99 -9.83
C SER A 419 15.60 35.18 -10.19
N GLY A 420 16.42 34.12 -10.12
CA GLY A 420 17.84 34.13 -10.49
C GLY A 420 18.81 34.55 -9.38
N ASP A 421 18.34 34.67 -8.13
CA ASP A 421 19.05 35.35 -7.03
C ASP A 421 20.14 34.49 -6.35
N VAL A 422 20.57 33.37 -6.97
CA VAL A 422 21.38 32.35 -6.29
C VAL A 422 22.39 31.62 -7.20
N GLU A 423 23.46 32.30 -7.62
CA GLU A 423 24.54 31.73 -8.46
C GLU A 423 25.19 30.45 -7.88
N GLN A 424 25.24 30.31 -6.55
CA GLN A 424 25.82 29.15 -5.85
C GLN A 424 25.16 27.80 -6.17
N PHE A 425 23.95 27.79 -6.74
CA PHE A 425 23.26 26.55 -7.13
C PHE A 425 23.57 26.07 -8.54
N GLN A 426 24.10 26.93 -9.40
CA GLN A 426 24.29 26.60 -10.81
C GLN A 426 25.28 25.44 -10.98
N GLU A 427 26.38 25.42 -10.21
CA GLU A 427 27.38 24.37 -10.28
C GLU A 427 26.88 23.02 -9.71
N PRO A 428 26.31 22.94 -8.48
CA PRO A 428 25.69 21.71 -7.99
C PRO A 428 24.58 21.17 -8.89
N TYR A 429 23.70 22.03 -9.39
CA TYR A 429 22.62 21.66 -10.30
C TYR A 429 23.17 21.09 -11.60
N SER A 430 24.12 21.79 -12.26
CA SER A 430 24.73 21.35 -13.50
C SER A 430 25.43 19.99 -13.35
N LYS A 431 26.09 19.73 -12.21
CA LYS A 431 26.66 18.41 -11.91
C LYS A 431 25.57 17.34 -11.76
N LEU A 432 24.46 17.65 -11.10
CA LEU A 432 23.36 16.72 -10.86
C LEU A 432 22.65 16.31 -12.16
N ILE A 433 22.37 17.25 -13.06
CA ILE A 433 21.60 16.98 -14.28
C ILE A 433 22.47 16.46 -15.45
N LYS A 434 23.80 16.48 -15.31
CA LYS A 434 24.71 16.10 -16.39
C LYS A 434 24.48 14.67 -16.85
N GLY A 435 24.19 14.49 -18.14
CA GLY A 435 23.94 13.18 -18.74
C GLY A 435 22.57 12.58 -18.38
N THR A 436 21.65 13.38 -17.85
CA THR A 436 20.29 12.94 -17.48
C THR A 436 19.23 13.49 -18.45
N SER A 437 17.97 13.09 -18.27
CA SER A 437 16.83 13.65 -19.00
C SER A 437 16.63 15.16 -18.77
N LEU A 438 17.09 15.72 -17.64
CA LEU A 438 17.00 17.15 -17.33
C LEU A 438 18.21 17.98 -17.80
N ALA A 439 19.15 17.40 -18.55
CA ALA A 439 20.42 18.06 -18.91
C ALA A 439 20.28 19.43 -19.64
N GLN A 440 19.15 19.69 -20.29
CA GLN A 440 18.88 20.93 -21.02
C GLN A 440 17.93 21.89 -20.27
N ILE A 441 17.43 21.50 -19.09
CA ILE A 441 16.47 22.28 -18.32
C ILE A 441 17.24 23.27 -17.43
N THR A 442 16.82 24.53 -17.44
CA THR A 442 17.46 25.56 -16.62
C THR A 442 17.10 25.40 -15.14
N LEU A 443 17.94 25.92 -14.24
CA LEU A 443 17.65 25.87 -12.80
C LEU A 443 16.33 26.58 -12.43
N PRO A 444 16.00 27.78 -12.97
CA PRO A 444 14.70 28.41 -12.74
C PRO A 444 13.51 27.54 -13.14
N ASP A 445 13.57 26.91 -14.32
CA ASP A 445 12.49 26.03 -14.79
C ASP A 445 12.33 24.80 -13.89
N ALA A 446 13.45 24.18 -13.51
CA ALA A 446 13.44 23.05 -12.58
C ALA A 446 12.92 23.47 -11.19
N ALA A 447 13.26 24.67 -10.71
CA ALA A 447 12.77 25.23 -9.46
C ALA A 447 11.26 25.53 -9.51
N GLN A 448 10.73 25.92 -10.67
CA GLN A 448 9.29 26.06 -10.86
C GLN A 448 8.56 24.71 -10.72
N VAL A 449 9.18 23.62 -11.18
CA VAL A 449 8.69 22.26 -10.93
C VAL A 449 8.78 21.91 -9.44
N VAL A 450 9.88 22.22 -8.75
CA VAL A 450 10.01 22.03 -7.28
C VAL A 450 8.85 22.73 -6.55
N LYS A 451 8.55 23.99 -6.91
CA LYS A 451 7.45 24.78 -6.34
C LYS A 451 6.11 24.11 -6.56
N LYS A 452 5.86 23.65 -7.78
CA LYS A 452 4.64 22.95 -8.15
C LYS A 452 4.47 21.65 -7.36
N ASP A 453 5.53 20.86 -7.24
CA ASP A 453 5.51 19.56 -6.56
C ASP A 453 5.23 19.73 -5.07
N ILE A 454 5.93 20.64 -4.38
CA ILE A 454 5.69 20.88 -2.95
C ILE A 454 4.29 21.46 -2.69
N ALA A 455 3.80 22.32 -3.57
CA ALA A 455 2.45 22.86 -3.48
C ALA A 455 1.39 21.74 -3.66
N ALA A 456 1.63 20.76 -4.54
CA ALA A 456 0.77 19.61 -4.69
C ALA A 456 0.72 18.74 -3.41
N VAL A 457 1.88 18.50 -2.78
CA VAL A 457 1.95 17.78 -1.50
C VAL A 457 1.22 18.54 -0.38
N HIS A 458 1.41 19.85 -0.31
CA HIS A 458 0.68 20.68 0.67
C HIS A 458 -0.83 20.67 0.44
N ASN A 459 -1.29 20.74 -0.81
CA ASN A 459 -2.71 20.64 -1.14
C ASN A 459 -3.30 19.28 -0.72
N ALA A 460 -2.57 18.18 -0.92
CA ALA A 460 -3.01 16.86 -0.47
C ALA A 460 -3.16 16.80 1.06
N PHE A 461 -2.21 17.39 1.79
CA PHE A 461 -2.27 17.54 3.24
C PHE A 461 -3.49 18.36 3.70
N GLU A 462 -3.70 19.55 3.11
CA GLU A 462 -4.80 20.44 3.48
C GLU A 462 -6.17 19.84 3.13
N VAL A 463 -6.30 19.12 2.02
CA VAL A 463 -7.53 18.38 1.69
C VAL A 463 -7.81 17.32 2.76
N HIS A 464 -6.82 16.51 3.14
CA HIS A 464 -7.01 15.46 4.14
C HIS A 464 -7.38 16.06 5.51
N LYS A 465 -6.65 17.08 5.97
CA LYS A 465 -6.94 17.80 7.20
C LYS A 465 -8.33 18.44 7.16
N GLY A 466 -8.70 19.09 6.06
CA GLY A 466 -10.01 19.72 5.87
C GLY A 466 -11.16 18.71 5.85
N THR A 467 -10.97 17.51 5.29
CA THR A 467 -11.97 16.42 5.38
C THR A 467 -12.18 15.98 6.83
N LEU A 468 -11.11 15.84 7.61
CA LEU A 468 -11.19 15.50 9.03
C LEU A 468 -11.87 16.61 9.85
N GLU A 469 -11.57 17.88 9.56
CA GLU A 469 -12.19 19.03 10.21
C GLU A 469 -13.69 19.13 9.91
N LYS A 470 -14.09 18.99 8.64
CA LYS A 470 -15.50 18.93 8.26
C LYS A 470 -16.25 17.78 8.92
N ALA A 471 -15.60 16.61 9.05
CA ALA A 471 -16.17 15.47 9.75
C ALA A 471 -16.37 15.76 11.25
N ILE A 472 -15.44 16.48 11.89
CA ILE A 472 -15.59 16.94 13.29
C ILE A 472 -16.75 17.94 13.41
N GLU A 473 -16.84 18.92 12.52
CA GLU A 473 -17.92 19.93 12.51
C GLU A 473 -19.31 19.31 12.30
N SER A 474 -19.45 18.41 11.33
CA SER A 474 -20.71 17.67 11.09
C SER A 474 -21.15 16.88 12.33
N LEU A 475 -20.22 16.17 12.98
CA LEU A 475 -20.54 15.41 14.20
C LEU A 475 -20.86 16.28 15.41
N ASN A 476 -20.25 17.46 15.52
CA ASN A 476 -20.59 18.44 16.55
C ASN A 476 -22.02 18.98 16.37
N ASN A 477 -22.46 19.17 15.12
CA ASN A 477 -23.78 19.70 14.80
C ASN A 477 -24.90 18.65 14.93
N GLU A 478 -24.62 17.37 14.71
CA GLU A 478 -25.60 16.28 14.73
C GLU A 478 -25.80 15.63 16.12
N ALA A 479 -25.32 16.25 17.21
CA ALA A 479 -25.27 15.65 18.55
C ALA A 479 -24.57 14.28 18.57
N GLY A 480 -23.48 14.15 17.78
CA GLY A 480 -22.67 12.95 17.70
C GLY A 480 -22.10 12.52 19.06
N THR A 481 -21.81 11.23 19.21
CA THR A 481 -21.25 10.73 20.47
C THR A 481 -19.88 11.34 20.74
N THR A 482 -19.60 11.74 22.00
CA THR A 482 -18.32 12.33 22.43
C THR A 482 -17.10 11.48 22.08
N ASN A 483 -17.30 10.17 21.90
CA ASN A 483 -16.26 9.23 21.50
C ASN A 483 -15.89 9.34 20.01
N ALA A 484 -16.85 9.62 19.13
CA ALA A 484 -16.62 9.79 17.69
C ALA A 484 -15.82 11.05 17.38
N ILE A 485 -16.16 12.16 18.05
CA ILE A 485 -15.40 13.41 17.97
C ILE A 485 -13.95 13.17 18.42
N ARG A 486 -13.74 12.54 19.58
CA ARG A 486 -12.39 12.19 20.08
C ARG A 486 -11.60 11.27 19.16
N ALA A 487 -12.26 10.39 18.41
CA ALA A 487 -11.59 9.49 17.48
C ALA A 487 -11.06 10.23 16.24
N ILE A 488 -11.85 11.15 15.68
CA ILE A 488 -11.44 11.94 14.51
C ILE A 488 -10.43 13.02 14.93
N GLU A 489 -10.57 13.62 16.11
CA GLU A 489 -9.53 14.45 16.72
C GLU A 489 -8.20 13.69 16.85
N LYS A 490 -8.26 12.41 17.27
CA LYS A 490 -7.06 11.57 17.35
C LYS A 490 -6.48 11.24 15.97
N GLN A 491 -7.31 11.07 14.94
CA GLN A 491 -6.83 10.90 13.56
C GLN A 491 -6.14 12.16 13.05
N LYS A 492 -6.72 13.34 13.31
CA LYS A 492 -6.09 14.63 13.02
C LYS A 492 -4.76 14.77 13.76
N GLU A 493 -4.71 14.42 15.04
CA GLU A 493 -3.48 14.44 15.83
C GLU A 493 -2.41 13.46 15.31
N ASN A 494 -2.82 12.27 14.87
CA ASN A 494 -1.91 11.30 14.26
C ASN A 494 -1.36 11.83 12.92
N LEU A 495 -2.21 12.40 12.06
CA LEU A 495 -1.79 13.03 10.81
C LEU A 495 -0.72 14.09 11.09
N LEU A 496 -0.98 14.99 12.03
CA LEU A 496 -0.05 16.06 12.42
C LEU A 496 1.28 15.55 13.00
N LYS A 497 1.30 14.37 13.62
CA LYS A 497 2.51 13.72 14.17
C LYS A 497 3.29 12.88 13.16
N THR A 498 2.79 12.75 11.93
CA THR A 498 3.47 11.99 10.87
C THR A 498 4.84 12.59 10.58
N SER A 499 5.85 11.74 10.40
CA SER A 499 7.21 12.14 9.99
C SER A 499 7.15 12.94 8.69
N MET A 500 7.73 14.14 8.69
CA MET A 500 7.75 15.03 7.54
C MET A 500 8.49 14.38 6.36
N LEU A 501 9.69 13.83 6.60
CA LEU A 501 10.49 13.21 5.53
C LEU A 501 9.77 12.01 4.92
N SER A 502 9.12 11.19 5.75
CA SER A 502 8.35 10.04 5.27
C SER A 502 7.18 10.47 4.41
N TYR A 503 6.42 11.48 4.85
CA TYR A 503 5.28 12.01 4.09
C TYR A 503 5.71 12.65 2.77
N LEU A 504 6.80 13.43 2.75
CA LEU A 504 7.32 14.04 1.53
C LEU A 504 7.79 12.97 0.52
N ALA A 505 8.39 11.88 0.98
CA ALA A 505 8.80 10.77 0.11
C ALA A 505 7.59 9.96 -0.40
N GLU A 506 6.61 9.66 0.46
CA GLU A 506 5.37 8.96 0.08
C GLU A 506 4.54 9.74 -0.95
N ASN A 507 4.56 11.07 -0.88
CA ASN A 507 3.88 11.96 -1.83
C ASN A 507 4.80 12.42 -2.98
N SER A 508 5.80 11.62 -3.35
CA SER A 508 6.62 11.83 -4.56
C SER A 508 7.47 13.09 -4.61
N PHE A 509 7.68 13.81 -3.50
CA PHE A 509 8.50 15.01 -3.48
C PHE A 509 9.99 14.69 -3.28
N LEU A 510 10.31 13.78 -2.35
CA LEU A 510 11.68 13.31 -2.09
C LEU A 510 11.93 11.91 -2.66
N PRO A 511 13.20 11.53 -2.93
CA PRO A 511 13.55 10.14 -3.20
C PRO A 511 13.21 9.24 -1.99
N SER A 512 12.64 8.06 -2.26
CA SER A 512 12.25 7.08 -1.23
C SER A 512 13.34 6.04 -0.92
N ALA A 513 14.37 5.92 -1.77
CA ALA A 513 15.43 4.94 -1.61
C ALA A 513 16.19 5.13 -0.27
N GLY A 514 16.28 4.06 0.52
CA GLY A 514 16.95 4.06 1.83
C GLY A 514 16.07 4.57 2.99
N MET A 515 14.82 4.96 2.74
CA MET A 515 13.85 5.28 3.79
C MET A 515 12.96 4.08 4.12
N PRO A 516 12.72 3.75 5.40
CA PRO A 516 11.84 2.65 5.82
C PRO A 516 10.35 3.05 5.69
N LEU A 517 9.89 3.22 4.45
CA LEU A 517 8.51 3.67 4.15
C LEU A 517 7.54 2.49 4.03
N GLY A 518 6.24 2.76 4.26
CA GLY A 518 5.17 1.78 4.12
C GLY A 518 5.31 0.53 4.98
N LEU A 519 6.07 0.60 6.09
CA LEU A 519 6.26 -0.52 7.01
C LEU A 519 5.08 -0.66 7.98
N VAL A 520 4.64 -1.90 8.17
CA VAL A 520 3.63 -2.27 9.16
C VAL A 520 4.24 -3.21 10.19
N GLU A 521 4.05 -2.86 11.46
CA GLU A 521 4.51 -3.66 12.60
C GLU A 521 3.56 -4.82 12.89
N CYS A 522 4.11 -5.94 13.38
CA CYS A 522 3.35 -6.98 14.06
C CYS A 522 3.68 -6.99 15.56
N LEU A 523 2.76 -6.47 16.38
CA LEU A 523 2.92 -6.37 17.82
C LEU A 523 2.89 -7.77 18.46
N LEU A 524 3.99 -8.16 19.10
CA LEU A 524 4.18 -9.48 19.71
C LEU A 524 3.90 -9.52 21.22
N GLY A 525 3.58 -8.38 21.85
CA GLY A 525 3.57 -8.22 23.31
C GLY A 525 2.18 -8.31 23.97
N GLY A 526 2.08 -9.15 25.00
CA GLY A 526 0.92 -9.28 25.88
C GLY A 526 1.33 -9.74 27.28
N LYS A 527 1.95 -8.83 28.06
CA LYS A 527 1.97 -8.78 29.55
C LYS A 527 3.11 -7.94 30.11
N GLU A 528 4.25 -7.80 29.43
CA GLU A 528 5.34 -6.92 29.87
C GLU A 528 6.11 -6.40 28.65
N LYS A 529 6.25 -5.06 28.59
CA LYS A 529 6.92 -4.24 27.56
C LYS A 529 6.33 -4.31 26.13
N VAL A 530 5.90 -3.13 25.68
CA VAL A 530 6.00 -2.77 24.25
C VAL A 530 7.50 -2.66 23.98
N ASP A 531 8.16 -3.79 23.68
CA ASP A 531 9.54 -3.71 23.21
C ASP A 531 9.50 -3.08 21.82
N GLY A 532 10.37 -2.10 21.58
CA GLY A 532 10.66 -1.51 20.26
C GLY A 532 11.32 -2.50 19.29
N ASN A 533 10.95 -3.78 19.40
CA ASN A 533 11.54 -4.94 18.75
C ASN A 533 10.41 -5.77 18.09
N SER A 534 9.33 -5.14 17.63
CA SER A 534 8.29 -5.83 16.84
C SER A 534 8.74 -5.95 15.38
N PRO A 535 8.55 -7.10 14.72
CA PRO A 535 8.99 -7.27 13.34
C PRO A 535 8.13 -6.41 12.41
N THR A 536 8.77 -5.86 11.38
CA THR A 536 8.16 -4.97 10.39
C THR A 536 8.26 -5.57 9.00
N LEU A 537 7.23 -5.36 8.18
CA LEU A 537 7.23 -5.71 6.76
C LEU A 537 6.57 -4.59 5.96
N HIS A 538 6.92 -4.47 4.69
CA HIS A 538 6.22 -3.58 3.78
C HIS A 538 4.73 -3.92 3.73
N ILE A 539 3.84 -2.93 3.64
CA ILE A 539 2.38 -3.08 3.72
C ILE A 539 1.85 -4.17 2.78
N SER A 540 2.34 -4.24 1.53
CA SER A 540 1.94 -5.25 0.56
C SER A 540 2.32 -6.67 0.98
N GLN A 541 3.33 -6.86 1.84
CA GLN A 541 3.72 -8.17 2.36
C GLN A 541 3.05 -8.45 3.71
N ALA A 542 2.98 -7.44 4.58
CA ALA A 542 2.42 -7.53 5.91
C ALA A 542 0.96 -8.04 5.89
N ILE A 543 0.15 -7.57 4.94
CA ILE A 543 -1.25 -8.01 4.83
C ILE A 543 -1.42 -9.49 4.47
N SER A 544 -0.36 -10.20 4.04
CA SER A 544 -0.35 -11.66 3.88
C SER A 544 0.43 -12.34 5.01
N SER A 545 1.66 -11.92 5.29
CA SER A 545 2.55 -12.57 6.26
C SER A 545 2.09 -12.41 7.71
N TYR A 546 1.52 -11.27 8.07
CA TYR A 546 1.02 -11.01 9.42
C TYR A 546 -0.49 -11.19 9.56
N ALA A 547 -1.16 -11.61 8.48
CA ALA A 547 -2.59 -11.86 8.48
C ALA A 547 -2.98 -12.90 9.56
N PRO A 548 -4.12 -12.72 10.23
CA PRO A 548 -4.61 -13.69 11.21
C PRO A 548 -4.72 -15.10 10.61
N GLY A 549 -4.07 -16.07 11.27
CA GLY A 549 -3.96 -17.46 10.81
C GLY A 549 -2.58 -17.84 10.25
N ASN A 550 -1.69 -16.87 10.04
CA ASN A 550 -0.31 -17.12 9.63
C ASN A 550 0.67 -16.94 10.81
N PRO A 551 1.50 -17.94 11.10
CA PRO A 551 2.46 -17.84 12.20
C PRO A 551 3.60 -16.87 11.86
N VAL A 552 3.96 -16.03 12.83
CA VAL A 552 5.11 -15.13 12.78
C VAL A 552 6.20 -15.70 13.68
N VAL A 553 7.37 -16.00 13.11
CA VAL A 553 8.50 -16.56 13.86
C VAL A 553 9.50 -15.46 14.17
N LYS A 554 9.87 -15.32 15.44
CA LYS A 554 10.94 -14.42 15.89
C LYS A 554 11.72 -15.07 17.03
N ASN A 555 13.05 -15.15 16.91
CA ASN A 555 13.94 -15.70 17.94
C ASN A 555 13.46 -17.06 18.51
N GLU A 556 13.22 -18.03 17.63
CA GLU A 556 12.68 -19.39 17.91
C GLU A 556 11.23 -19.44 18.42
N TRP A 557 10.60 -18.30 18.68
CA TRP A 557 9.23 -18.21 19.15
C TRP A 557 8.26 -18.01 17.99
N VAL A 558 7.20 -18.81 17.99
CA VAL A 558 6.08 -18.76 17.07
C VAL A 558 4.95 -17.97 17.73
N TYR A 559 4.57 -16.88 17.08
CA TYR A 559 3.49 -15.98 17.45
C TYR A 559 2.34 -16.12 16.45
N GLU A 560 1.10 -16.05 16.93
CA GLU A 560 -0.09 -16.11 16.06
C GLU A 560 -0.86 -14.78 16.13
N PRO A 561 -0.73 -13.90 15.12
CA PRO A 561 -1.54 -12.71 15.00
C PRO A 561 -3.04 -13.07 15.08
N SER A 562 -3.78 -12.32 15.90
CA SER A 562 -5.20 -12.55 16.16
C SER A 562 -6.09 -11.41 15.67
N GLY A 563 -5.50 -10.37 15.08
CA GLY A 563 -6.19 -9.18 14.61
C GLY A 563 -5.25 -8.05 14.24
N ILE A 564 -5.84 -6.88 14.08
CA ILE A 564 -5.16 -5.66 13.65
C ILE A 564 -5.40 -4.53 14.64
N ARG A 565 -4.46 -3.61 14.74
CA ARG A 565 -4.69 -2.27 15.27
C ARG A 565 -5.31 -1.43 14.16
N LEU A 566 -6.44 -0.82 14.46
CA LEU A 566 -7.20 -0.03 13.49
C LEU A 566 -6.49 1.31 13.21
N LYS A 567 -6.38 1.71 11.94
CA LYS A 567 -5.94 3.07 11.56
C LYS A 567 -6.92 4.13 12.08
N THR A 568 -8.22 3.81 12.04
CA THR A 568 -9.32 4.66 12.47
C THR A 568 -10.23 3.86 13.42
N LYS A 569 -10.71 4.46 14.51
CA LYS A 569 -11.75 3.80 15.31
C LYS A 569 -13.06 3.82 14.52
N TYR A 570 -13.73 2.68 14.40
CA TYR A 570 -15.08 2.60 13.83
C TYR A 570 -16.05 2.95 14.95
N ASP A 571 -16.61 4.16 14.92
CA ASP A 571 -17.45 4.65 16.02
C ASP A 571 -18.93 4.28 15.90
N ASP A 572 -19.35 3.70 14.77
CA ASP A 572 -20.73 3.25 14.57
C ASP A 572 -20.83 1.96 13.73
N SER A 573 -21.93 1.21 13.92
CA SER A 573 -22.24 -0.03 13.19
C SER A 573 -22.40 0.18 11.66
N SER A 574 -22.62 1.43 11.25
CA SER A 574 -22.93 1.87 9.89
C SER A 574 -21.70 2.24 9.05
N SER A 575 -20.66 2.84 9.63
CA SER A 575 -19.54 3.42 8.86
C SER A 575 -18.51 2.38 8.41
N ARG A 576 -18.24 2.31 7.12
CA ARG A 576 -17.40 1.28 6.47
C ARG A 576 -16.50 1.89 5.42
N TYR A 577 -15.30 1.35 5.26
CA TYR A 577 -14.55 1.55 4.04
C TYR A 577 -14.99 0.50 3.05
N ILE A 578 -15.41 0.95 1.88
CA ILE A 578 -15.98 0.08 0.86
C ILE A 578 -15.29 0.32 -0.46
N ILE A 579 -14.97 -0.76 -1.16
CA ILE A 579 -14.46 -0.72 -2.52
C ILE A 579 -15.62 -0.93 -3.49
N GLN A 580 -15.61 -0.11 -4.55
CA GLN A 580 -16.55 -0.23 -5.66
C GLN A 580 -15.82 -0.12 -6.99
N ASN A 581 -16.32 -0.85 -7.98
CA ASN A 581 -15.85 -0.84 -9.36
C ASN A 581 -17.03 -0.62 -10.31
N CYS A 582 -16.78 0.12 -11.39
CA CYS A 582 -17.74 0.34 -12.46
C CYS A 582 -17.65 -0.74 -13.54
N THR A 583 -18.75 -1.45 -13.78
CA THR A 583 -18.88 -2.48 -14.84
C THR A 583 -18.67 -1.96 -16.25
N HIS A 584 -18.78 -0.64 -16.47
CA HIS A 584 -18.72 -0.05 -17.79
C HIS A 584 -17.34 0.52 -18.12
N CYS A 585 -16.84 1.48 -17.33
CA CYS A 585 -15.56 2.14 -17.63
C CYS A 585 -14.37 1.56 -16.86
N GLY A 586 -14.60 0.61 -15.95
CA GLY A 586 -13.55 0.00 -15.14
C GLY A 586 -13.01 0.87 -14.02
N TYR A 587 -13.67 1.99 -13.71
CA TYR A 587 -13.28 2.89 -12.62
C TYR A 587 -13.46 2.19 -11.26
N THR A 588 -12.39 2.13 -10.48
CA THR A 588 -12.40 1.58 -9.12
C THR A 588 -12.07 2.68 -8.12
N THR A 589 -12.82 2.72 -7.02
CA THR A 589 -12.65 3.70 -5.95
C THR A 589 -12.87 3.05 -4.59
N ILE A 590 -12.29 3.65 -3.55
CA ILE A 590 -12.55 3.32 -2.16
C ILE A 590 -13.20 4.52 -1.49
N ILE A 591 -14.36 4.31 -0.90
CA ILE A 591 -15.13 5.37 -0.24
C ILE A 591 -15.40 5.00 1.22
N TYR A 592 -15.45 6.01 2.06
CA TYR A 592 -15.91 5.88 3.44
C TYR A 592 -17.39 6.22 3.51
N GLY A 593 -18.21 5.29 4.01
CA GLY A 593 -19.66 5.46 4.13
C GLY A 593 -20.45 4.55 3.18
N SER A 594 -21.45 5.14 2.51
CA SER A 594 -22.45 4.40 1.73
C SER A 594 -22.06 4.18 0.27
N ALA A 595 -22.47 3.03 -0.29
CA ALA A 595 -22.21 2.66 -1.67
C ALA A 595 -22.90 3.59 -2.67
N LYS A 596 -22.17 4.03 -3.69
CA LYS A 596 -22.73 4.78 -4.83
C LYS A 596 -23.40 3.82 -5.80
N THR A 597 -24.48 4.26 -6.43
CA THR A 597 -25.17 3.51 -7.51
C THR A 597 -24.56 3.81 -8.87
N ASP A 598 -24.23 5.09 -9.10
CA ASP A 598 -23.83 5.60 -10.41
C ASP A 598 -22.33 5.88 -10.45
N CYS A 599 -21.73 5.72 -11.62
CA CYS A 599 -20.29 5.92 -11.76
C CYS A 599 -19.95 7.42 -11.83
N PRO A 600 -19.13 7.96 -10.90
CA PRO A 600 -18.78 9.38 -10.91
C PRO A 600 -17.81 9.77 -12.03
N LYS A 601 -17.22 8.80 -12.74
CA LYS A 601 -16.28 9.05 -13.85
C LYS A 601 -16.96 9.00 -15.22
N CYS A 602 -17.80 8.00 -15.48
CA CYS A 602 -18.47 7.87 -16.79
C CYS A 602 -19.94 8.30 -16.78
N GLY A 603 -20.51 8.64 -15.63
CA GLY A 603 -21.90 9.12 -15.50
C GLY A 603 -22.98 8.06 -15.69
N ARG A 604 -22.63 6.78 -15.94
CA ARG A 604 -23.63 5.74 -16.18
C ARG A 604 -24.31 5.26 -14.90
N HIS A 605 -25.63 5.20 -14.96
CA HIS A 605 -26.48 4.77 -13.86
C HIS A 605 -26.37 3.26 -13.57
N GLY A 606 -26.37 2.89 -12.29
CA GLY A 606 -26.45 1.48 -11.85
C GLY A 606 -25.25 0.61 -12.22
N THR A 607 -24.09 1.22 -12.49
CA THR A 607 -22.88 0.49 -12.93
C THR A 607 -21.90 0.16 -11.82
N MET A 608 -22.07 0.73 -10.62
CA MET A 608 -21.14 0.54 -9.50
C MET A 608 -21.48 -0.71 -8.67
N HIS A 609 -20.50 -1.59 -8.47
CA HIS A 609 -20.63 -2.84 -7.71
C HIS A 609 -19.38 -3.15 -6.86
N GLY A 610 -19.48 -4.12 -5.94
CA GLY A 610 -18.32 -4.68 -5.24
C GLY A 610 -17.40 -5.52 -6.13
N ILE A 611 -16.42 -6.20 -5.54
CA ILE A 611 -15.54 -7.13 -6.28
C ILE A 611 -16.36 -8.36 -6.68
N LYS A 612 -16.46 -8.64 -8.01
CA LYS A 612 -17.31 -9.68 -8.60
C LYS A 612 -17.20 -11.07 -7.97
N ASP A 613 -16.02 -11.47 -7.50
CA ASP A 613 -15.78 -12.80 -6.89
C ASP A 613 -16.14 -12.87 -5.39
N PHE A 614 -16.51 -11.75 -4.79
CA PHE A 614 -16.61 -11.61 -3.34
C PHE A 614 -17.97 -11.07 -2.89
N SER A 615 -18.69 -10.40 -3.79
CA SER A 615 -20.08 -10.05 -3.58
C SER A 615 -20.94 -11.31 -3.43
N LEU A 616 -21.53 -11.53 -2.25
CA LEU A 616 -22.44 -12.63 -1.88
C LEU A 616 -23.64 -12.76 -2.82
N SER A 617 -23.97 -11.70 -3.55
CA SER A 617 -24.92 -11.67 -4.65
C SER A 617 -24.42 -10.69 -5.73
N THR A 618 -24.85 -10.89 -6.97
CA THR A 618 -24.63 -9.93 -8.07
C THR A 618 -25.21 -8.54 -7.77
N ASP A 619 -26.09 -8.43 -6.77
CA ASP A 619 -26.73 -7.19 -6.31
C ASP A 619 -25.93 -6.47 -5.21
N GLN A 620 -24.87 -7.09 -4.66
CA GLN A 620 -24.09 -6.47 -3.60
C GLN A 620 -23.23 -5.33 -4.17
N ARG A 621 -23.65 -4.09 -3.88
CA ARG A 621 -23.13 -2.86 -4.48
C ARG A 621 -21.69 -2.50 -4.05
N PHE A 622 -21.13 -3.20 -3.07
CA PHE A 622 -19.81 -2.91 -2.53
C PHE A 622 -19.17 -4.11 -1.84
N THR A 623 -17.85 -4.07 -1.67
CA THR A 623 -17.10 -5.00 -0.82
C THR A 623 -16.46 -4.23 0.34
N GLU A 624 -16.60 -4.73 1.57
CA GLU A 624 -16.03 -4.07 2.75
C GLU A 624 -14.54 -4.39 2.90
N VAL A 625 -13.76 -3.36 3.22
CA VAL A 625 -12.30 -3.45 3.32
C VAL A 625 -11.80 -2.81 4.62
N VAL A 626 -10.67 -3.29 5.14
CA VAL A 626 -10.00 -2.70 6.30
C VAL A 626 -8.48 -2.67 6.11
N GLU A 627 -7.89 -1.52 6.44
CA GLU A 627 -6.45 -1.29 6.34
C GLU A 627 -5.82 -1.30 7.75
N PRO A 628 -4.79 -2.13 8.00
CA PRO A 628 -4.16 -2.23 9.32
C PRO A 628 -3.22 -1.05 9.59
N ALA A 629 -3.23 -0.54 10.83
CA ALA A 629 -2.14 0.30 11.34
C ALA A 629 -0.96 -0.55 11.84
N ALA A 630 -1.28 -1.70 12.43
CA ALA A 630 -0.35 -2.74 12.84
C ALA A 630 -1.12 -4.06 12.92
N PHE A 631 -0.42 -5.19 12.90
CA PHE A 631 -0.96 -6.48 13.31
C PHE A 631 -0.69 -6.69 14.80
N SER A 632 -1.49 -7.53 15.46
CA SER A 632 -1.28 -7.83 16.88
C SER A 632 -1.65 -9.25 17.21
N VAL A 633 -0.82 -9.88 18.05
CA VAL A 633 -1.23 -11.06 18.80
C VAL A 633 -2.27 -10.66 19.86
N ALA A 634 -3.06 -11.61 20.34
CA ALA A 634 -3.97 -11.35 21.46
C ALA A 634 -3.16 -11.08 22.75
N TRP A 635 -3.63 -10.16 23.58
CA TRP A 635 -2.96 -9.79 24.83
C TRP A 635 -2.69 -10.98 25.77
N ASP A 636 -3.54 -11.99 25.78
CA ASP A 636 -3.40 -13.20 26.61
C ASP A 636 -2.71 -14.37 25.88
N SER A 637 -2.27 -14.18 24.64
CA SER A 637 -1.56 -15.21 23.88
C SER A 637 -0.14 -15.41 24.42
N ALA A 638 0.26 -16.67 24.54
CA ALA A 638 1.63 -17.05 24.88
C ALA A 638 2.29 -17.64 23.62
N PRO A 639 3.48 -17.18 23.22
CA PRO A 639 4.17 -17.76 22.08
C PRO A 639 4.57 -19.21 22.38
N THR A 640 4.73 -20.00 21.32
CA THR A 640 5.16 -21.40 21.43
C THR A 640 6.44 -21.63 20.64
N ARG A 641 7.19 -22.69 20.93
CA ARG A 641 8.33 -23.12 20.09
C ARG A 641 7.93 -24.20 19.07
N LYS A 642 6.64 -24.49 18.95
CA LYS A 642 6.12 -25.53 18.07
C LYS A 642 5.41 -24.87 16.89
N MET A 643 5.93 -25.13 15.69
CA MET A 643 5.23 -24.74 14.46
C MET A 643 4.26 -25.85 14.09
N ASN A 644 3.00 -25.71 14.50
CA ASN A 644 1.97 -26.73 14.26
C ASN A 644 1.41 -26.69 12.82
N THR A 645 1.53 -25.54 12.15
CA THR A 645 1.05 -25.30 10.79
C THR A 645 2.07 -24.44 10.04
N LEU A 646 2.20 -24.65 8.73
CA LEU A 646 3.08 -23.85 7.85
C LEU A 646 2.47 -22.48 7.46
N GLY A 647 1.27 -22.16 7.96
CA GLY A 647 0.45 -21.05 7.46
C GLY A 647 -0.13 -21.35 6.07
N GLY A 648 -1.26 -20.73 5.74
CA GLY A 648 -1.82 -20.80 4.39
C GLY A 648 -1.18 -19.74 3.50
N MET A 649 -0.78 -20.09 2.28
CA MET A 649 -0.27 -19.10 1.34
C MET A 649 -1.43 -18.22 0.86
N ASN A 650 -1.54 -17.01 1.41
CA ASN A 650 -2.56 -16.06 1.02
C ASN A 650 -2.09 -15.31 -0.23
N PHE A 651 -2.68 -15.65 -1.37
CA PHE A 651 -2.41 -14.95 -2.62
C PHE A 651 -2.99 -13.53 -2.55
N ILE A 652 -2.13 -12.53 -2.70
CA ILE A 652 -2.53 -11.13 -2.71
C ILE A 652 -2.86 -10.73 -4.15
N GLN A 653 -4.01 -10.09 -4.34
CA GLN A 653 -4.40 -9.55 -5.63
C GLN A 653 -4.25 -8.02 -5.63
N PRO A 654 -3.53 -7.44 -6.60
CA PRO A 654 -3.49 -6.00 -6.79
C PRO A 654 -4.68 -5.52 -7.65
N ILE A 655 -5.20 -4.34 -7.37
CA ILE A 655 -6.16 -3.60 -8.19
C ILE A 655 -5.77 -2.13 -8.25
N LEU A 656 -6.10 -1.46 -9.35
CA LEU A 656 -5.79 -0.05 -9.56
C LEU A 656 -6.97 0.81 -9.13
N LEU A 657 -6.69 1.84 -8.33
CA LEU A 657 -7.67 2.82 -7.84
C LEU A 657 -7.51 4.15 -8.56
N GLU A 658 -8.60 4.89 -8.68
CA GLU A 658 -8.61 6.28 -9.17
C GLU A 658 -7.97 6.45 -10.55
N MET A 659 -8.14 5.46 -11.43
CA MET A 659 -7.69 5.53 -12.82
C MET A 659 -8.63 6.39 -13.67
N ASP A 660 -8.04 7.13 -14.60
CA ASP A 660 -8.81 7.83 -15.62
C ASP A 660 -9.44 6.84 -16.61
N ALA A 661 -10.54 7.27 -17.23
CA ALA A 661 -11.29 6.42 -18.16
C ALA A 661 -10.42 6.03 -19.37
N TRP A 662 -10.63 4.82 -19.88
CA TRP A 662 -10.03 4.40 -21.14
C TRP A 662 -10.45 5.35 -22.26
N LEU A 663 -9.48 5.83 -23.03
CA LEU A 663 -9.75 6.60 -24.24
C LEU A 663 -10.35 5.68 -25.32
N PRO A 664 -11.14 6.22 -26.26
CA PRO A 664 -11.59 5.47 -27.41
C PRO A 664 -10.40 4.87 -28.14
N LYS A 665 -10.51 3.57 -28.42
CA LYS A 665 -9.50 2.84 -29.18
C LYS A 665 -9.68 3.12 -30.68
N THR A 666 -8.57 3.18 -31.42
CA THR A 666 -8.56 3.14 -32.88
C THR A 666 -8.84 1.73 -33.39
N ASP A 667 -9.53 1.58 -34.53
CA ASP A 667 -9.92 0.26 -35.06
C ASP A 667 -8.71 -0.66 -35.33
N SER A 668 -7.57 -0.07 -35.69
CA SER A 668 -6.30 -0.75 -35.95
C SER A 668 -5.48 -1.11 -34.70
N ALA A 669 -5.72 -0.47 -33.55
CA ALA A 669 -4.88 -0.70 -32.37
C ALA A 669 -5.01 -2.13 -31.84
N LYS A 670 -3.89 -2.84 -31.69
CA LYS A 670 -3.83 -4.14 -31.00
C LYS A 670 -3.54 -3.99 -29.51
N MET A 671 -3.12 -2.80 -29.08
CA MET A 671 -2.82 -2.49 -27.70
C MET A 671 -3.32 -1.08 -27.34
N SER A 672 -3.92 -0.93 -26.17
CA SER A 672 -4.30 0.38 -25.61
C SER A 672 -3.64 0.56 -24.26
N ILE A 673 -3.04 1.72 -24.03
CA ILE A 673 -2.25 2.00 -22.83
C ILE A 673 -2.80 3.21 -22.08
N ARG A 674 -2.89 3.12 -20.75
CA ARG A 674 -3.09 4.27 -19.86
C ARG A 674 -2.09 4.25 -18.71
N CYS A 675 -1.75 5.41 -18.17
CA CYS A 675 -0.77 5.56 -17.10
C CYS A 675 -1.43 6.04 -15.80
N SER A 676 -0.75 5.82 -14.67
CA SER A 676 -1.11 6.38 -13.38
C SER A 676 -1.09 7.91 -13.39
N THR A 677 -1.95 8.50 -12.56
CA THR A 677 -1.97 9.94 -12.27
C THR A 677 -1.52 10.19 -10.83
N PRO A 678 -1.30 11.46 -10.42
CA PRO A 678 -0.99 11.78 -9.03
C PRO A 678 -2.06 11.38 -8.00
N LYS A 679 -3.26 10.97 -8.43
CA LYS A 679 -4.33 10.43 -7.56
C LYS A 679 -4.44 8.91 -7.59
N SER A 680 -3.78 8.26 -8.55
CA SER A 680 -3.92 6.82 -8.77
C SER A 680 -3.11 6.05 -7.75
N GLU A 681 -3.71 5.01 -7.17
CA GLU A 681 -3.10 4.16 -6.15
C GLU A 681 -3.17 2.70 -6.58
N ILE A 682 -2.21 1.89 -6.12
CA ILE A 682 -2.32 0.44 -6.18
C ILE A 682 -2.85 -0.07 -4.83
N LEU A 683 -3.88 -0.91 -4.86
CA LEU A 683 -4.45 -1.56 -3.69
C LEU A 683 -4.21 -3.06 -3.77
N PHE A 684 -3.52 -3.58 -2.76
CA PHE A 684 -3.33 -5.01 -2.54
C PHE A 684 -4.38 -5.50 -1.55
N TYR A 685 -5.00 -6.64 -1.81
CA TYR A 685 -5.98 -7.21 -0.89
C TYR A 685 -5.78 -8.71 -0.67
N ASN A 686 -6.10 -9.15 0.55
CA ASN A 686 -6.01 -10.53 1.00
C ASN A 686 -7.41 -11.11 1.26
N LYS A 687 -7.73 -12.20 0.55
CA LYS A 687 -9.02 -12.94 0.63
C LYS A 687 -9.09 -13.96 1.78
N GLY A 688 -8.09 -14.05 2.64
CA GLY A 688 -7.99 -15.07 3.69
C GLY A 688 -7.60 -16.45 3.17
N THR A 689 -7.28 -17.36 4.09
CA THR A 689 -6.74 -18.69 3.75
C THR A 689 -7.74 -19.58 2.99
N SER A 690 -9.02 -19.27 3.10
CA SER A 690 -10.11 -20.00 2.43
C SER A 690 -10.75 -19.19 1.28
N GLY A 691 -10.28 -17.97 1.01
CA GLY A 691 -10.81 -17.13 -0.08
C GLY A 691 -12.08 -16.32 0.21
N TYR A 692 -12.65 -16.41 1.42
CA TYR A 692 -13.94 -15.78 1.78
C TYR A 692 -13.82 -14.54 2.70
N GLY A 693 -12.60 -14.00 2.85
CA GLY A 693 -12.29 -12.83 3.67
C GLY A 693 -12.18 -13.16 5.16
N TYR A 694 -12.43 -12.16 6.00
CA TYR A 694 -12.27 -12.24 7.45
C TYR A 694 -13.55 -11.82 8.18
N ALA A 695 -13.86 -12.55 9.25
CA ALA A 695 -14.74 -12.05 10.30
C ALA A 695 -13.94 -11.02 11.12
N PHE A 696 -14.44 -9.79 11.19
CA PHE A 696 -13.76 -8.62 11.72
C PHE A 696 -14.58 -7.94 12.82
N CYS A 697 -13.99 -7.77 14.00
CA CYS A 697 -14.59 -7.00 15.08
C CYS A 697 -14.21 -5.51 14.96
N PRO A 698 -15.15 -4.61 14.64
CA PRO A 698 -14.86 -3.18 14.46
C PRO A 698 -14.48 -2.47 15.77
N TYR A 699 -14.80 -3.06 16.93
CA TYR A 699 -14.51 -2.47 18.25
C TYR A 699 -13.06 -2.64 18.69
N CYS A 700 -12.50 -3.85 18.51
CA CYS A 700 -11.16 -4.17 19.01
C CYS A 700 -10.16 -4.58 17.93
N GLY A 701 -10.61 -4.76 16.68
CA GLY A 701 -9.77 -5.19 15.56
C GLY A 701 -9.44 -6.68 15.53
N ARG A 702 -10.07 -7.51 16.38
CA ARG A 702 -9.90 -8.97 16.35
C ARG A 702 -10.44 -9.54 15.05
N MET A 703 -9.72 -10.49 14.45
CA MET A 703 -10.03 -11.03 13.14
C MET A 703 -9.83 -12.54 13.08
N LYS A 704 -10.61 -13.21 12.22
CA LYS A 704 -10.47 -14.63 11.93
C LYS A 704 -10.84 -14.91 10.48
N SER A 705 -10.02 -15.69 9.76
CA SER A 705 -10.33 -16.05 8.38
C SER A 705 -11.63 -16.84 8.29
N GLU A 706 -12.47 -16.46 7.34
CA GLU A 706 -13.73 -17.14 7.02
C GLU A 706 -13.46 -18.48 6.32
N LYS A 707 -14.39 -19.42 6.45
CA LYS A 707 -14.30 -20.76 5.84
C LYS A 707 -15.33 -21.00 4.72
N SER A 708 -16.43 -20.27 4.71
CA SER A 708 -17.50 -20.39 3.71
C SER A 708 -18.32 -19.10 3.65
N LEU A 709 -19.03 -18.85 2.54
CA LEU A 709 -19.99 -17.74 2.41
C LEU A 709 -21.20 -17.91 3.35
N ASP A 710 -21.78 -19.11 3.43
CA ASP A 710 -23.04 -19.37 4.16
C ASP A 710 -22.84 -19.88 5.60
N SER A 711 -21.76 -19.48 6.27
CA SER A 711 -21.48 -19.94 7.64
C SER A 711 -22.52 -19.40 8.63
N THR A 712 -23.45 -20.26 9.07
CA THR A 712 -24.34 -20.03 10.24
C THR A 712 -23.57 -19.98 11.56
N ASP A 713 -22.29 -20.36 11.55
CA ASP A 713 -21.42 -20.35 12.70
C ASP A 713 -21.10 -18.91 13.12
N ARG A 714 -21.42 -18.57 14.38
CA ARG A 714 -21.23 -17.22 14.94
C ARG A 714 -19.77 -17.02 15.32
N MET A 715 -18.93 -16.76 14.32
CA MET A 715 -17.49 -16.53 14.50
C MET A 715 -17.22 -15.33 15.42
N LEU A 716 -16.21 -15.47 16.28
CA LEU A 716 -15.83 -14.46 17.28
C LEU A 716 -16.95 -14.15 18.31
N SER A 717 -17.93 -15.04 18.50
CA SER A 717 -18.84 -14.96 19.65
C SER A 717 -18.06 -15.00 20.97
N HIS A 718 -18.44 -14.12 21.92
CA HIS A 718 -17.85 -14.00 23.25
C HIS A 718 -16.32 -13.83 23.30
N HIS A 719 -15.71 -13.28 22.23
CA HIS A 719 -14.27 -13.06 22.21
C HIS A 719 -13.82 -12.01 23.23
N LYS A 720 -12.61 -12.18 23.76
CA LYS A 720 -11.93 -11.13 24.53
C LYS A 720 -11.40 -10.03 23.62
N HIS A 721 -11.30 -8.81 24.14
CA HIS A 721 -10.75 -7.68 23.41
C HIS A 721 -9.30 -7.98 22.97
N LEU A 722 -8.92 -7.60 21.74
CA LEU A 722 -7.61 -7.96 21.17
C LEU A 722 -6.44 -7.45 22.02
N LEU A 723 -6.51 -6.17 22.39
CA LEU A 723 -5.46 -5.44 23.10
C LEU A 723 -5.67 -5.39 24.62
N ALA A 724 -6.76 -5.95 25.12
CA ALA A 724 -7.12 -5.93 26.54
C ALA A 724 -7.74 -7.28 26.85
N SER A 725 -7.22 -8.07 27.79
CA SER A 725 -7.78 -9.39 28.12
C SER A 725 -9.14 -9.32 28.86
N THR A 726 -9.95 -8.30 28.58
CA THR A 726 -11.33 -8.09 29.05
C THR A 726 -12.33 -8.59 28.02
N LEU A 727 -13.62 -8.69 28.41
CA LEU A 727 -14.71 -8.92 27.45
C LEU A 727 -14.75 -7.80 26.40
N CYS A 728 -14.99 -8.16 25.14
CA CYS A 728 -15.16 -7.19 24.06
C CYS A 728 -16.66 -6.92 23.82
N PRO A 729 -17.09 -5.65 23.74
CA PRO A 729 -18.46 -5.31 23.35
C PRO A 729 -18.86 -5.94 22.00
N GLY A 730 -17.91 -6.06 21.07
CA GLY A 730 -18.15 -6.70 19.77
C GLY A 730 -18.33 -8.23 19.83
N GLY A 731 -18.03 -8.86 20.97
CA GLY A 731 -18.27 -10.28 21.22
C GLY A 731 -19.57 -10.55 21.98
N GLU A 732 -20.27 -9.53 22.44
CA GLU A 732 -21.59 -9.63 23.08
C GLU A 732 -22.68 -9.92 22.03
N ASN A 733 -23.88 -10.31 22.47
CA ASN A 733 -24.99 -10.71 21.59
C ASN A 733 -24.57 -11.73 20.51
N ASP A 734 -23.79 -12.73 20.93
CA ASP A 734 -23.18 -13.76 20.09
C ASP A 734 -22.41 -13.23 18.86
N GLY A 735 -21.81 -12.04 18.97
CA GLY A 735 -21.01 -11.46 17.90
C GLY A 735 -21.85 -10.87 16.75
N ALA A 736 -23.10 -10.47 16.99
CA ALA A 736 -23.97 -9.85 15.97
C ALA A 736 -23.38 -8.59 15.30
N THR A 737 -22.44 -7.91 15.97
CA THR A 737 -21.76 -6.71 15.46
C THR A 737 -20.43 -7.02 14.74
N VAL A 738 -20.03 -8.30 14.68
CA VAL A 738 -18.88 -8.75 13.91
C VAL A 738 -19.20 -8.65 12.43
N ARG A 739 -18.38 -7.90 11.70
CA ARG A 739 -18.53 -7.72 10.26
C ARG A 739 -17.96 -8.94 9.56
N ARG A 740 -18.72 -9.51 8.63
CA ARG A 740 -18.39 -10.74 7.91
C ARG A 740 -17.81 -10.39 6.55
N HIS A 741 -16.99 -11.29 6.00
CA HIS A 741 -16.43 -11.13 4.65
C HIS A 741 -15.72 -9.77 4.46
N VAL A 742 -14.89 -9.35 5.42
CA VAL A 742 -14.09 -8.13 5.27
C VAL A 742 -12.75 -8.49 4.64
N LEU A 743 -12.29 -7.72 3.66
CA LEU A 743 -10.96 -7.90 3.06
C LEU A 743 -9.91 -7.09 3.80
N LEU A 744 -8.77 -7.71 4.08
CA LEU A 744 -7.57 -7.00 4.54
C LEU A 744 -6.91 -6.34 3.33
N VAL A 745 -6.70 -5.03 3.39
CA VAL A 745 -6.12 -4.27 2.28
C VAL A 745 -4.89 -3.49 2.71
N GLY A 746 -4.02 -3.23 1.75
CA GLY A 746 -2.86 -2.38 1.86
C GLY A 746 -2.69 -1.60 0.57
N ARG A 747 -2.63 -0.27 0.64
CA ARG A 747 -2.57 0.57 -0.56
C ARG A 747 -1.49 1.62 -0.43
N TYR A 748 -0.98 2.05 -1.56
CA TYR A 748 -0.04 3.15 -1.65
C TYR A 748 0.00 3.71 -3.07
N GLN A 749 0.49 4.93 -3.19
CA GLN A 749 0.76 5.55 -4.48
C GLN A 749 2.04 4.97 -5.09
N THR A 750 1.99 4.62 -6.37
CA THR A 750 3.15 4.25 -7.18
C THR A 750 2.89 4.57 -8.65
N ASP A 751 3.93 4.48 -9.46
CA ASP A 751 3.84 4.67 -10.90
C ASP A 751 3.52 3.34 -11.57
N PHE A 752 2.53 3.35 -12.48
CA PHE A 752 2.14 2.16 -13.22
C PHE A 752 1.52 2.48 -14.57
N VAL A 753 1.63 1.50 -15.46
CA VAL A 753 1.04 1.51 -16.80
C VAL A 753 0.09 0.33 -16.91
N GLU A 754 -1.12 0.57 -17.41
CA GLU A 754 -2.12 -0.46 -17.63
C GLU A 754 -2.37 -0.63 -19.12
N ILE A 755 -2.49 -1.89 -19.54
CA ILE A 755 -2.46 -2.32 -20.93
C ILE A 755 -3.63 -3.26 -21.21
N LYS A 756 -4.40 -2.94 -22.25
CA LYS A 756 -5.39 -3.85 -22.86
C LYS A 756 -4.86 -4.36 -24.19
N PHE A 757 -5.11 -5.64 -24.45
CA PHE A 757 -4.72 -6.31 -25.69
C PHE A 757 -5.94 -6.73 -26.49
N TYR A 758 -5.79 -6.71 -27.81
CA TYR A 758 -6.85 -7.07 -28.73
C TYR A 758 -6.37 -8.11 -29.73
N ASP A 759 -7.26 -9.01 -30.13
CA ASP A 759 -6.96 -10.06 -31.08
C ASP A 759 -6.99 -9.57 -32.54
N LYS A 760 -6.78 -10.49 -33.48
CA LYS A 760 -6.83 -10.22 -34.92
C LYS A 760 -8.20 -9.65 -35.36
N ASP A 761 -9.28 -10.08 -34.72
CA ASP A 761 -10.68 -9.74 -35.02
C ASP A 761 -11.13 -8.47 -34.25
N ASN A 762 -10.19 -7.82 -33.56
CA ASN A 762 -10.35 -6.61 -32.78
C ASN A 762 -11.14 -6.76 -31.47
N ASN A 763 -11.36 -7.99 -31.02
CA ASN A 763 -11.99 -8.26 -29.73
C ASN A 763 -10.97 -8.10 -28.60
N LEU A 764 -11.45 -7.72 -27.42
CA LEU A 764 -10.63 -7.66 -26.21
C LEU A 764 -10.15 -9.08 -25.86
N VAL A 765 -8.86 -9.24 -25.58
CA VAL A 765 -8.30 -10.52 -25.14
C VAL A 765 -8.70 -10.75 -23.68
N GLU A 766 -9.63 -11.66 -23.44
CA GLU A 766 -10.09 -12.03 -22.09
C GLU A 766 -9.38 -13.28 -21.52
N ASP A 767 -8.60 -13.99 -22.35
CA ASP A 767 -7.91 -15.22 -21.97
C ASP A 767 -6.80 -14.95 -20.94
N SER A 768 -7.05 -15.35 -19.70
CA SER A 768 -6.12 -15.16 -18.59
C SER A 768 -4.72 -15.76 -18.85
N GLU A 769 -4.62 -16.91 -19.52
CA GLU A 769 -3.30 -17.51 -19.80
C GLU A 769 -2.44 -16.62 -20.70
N THR A 770 -3.05 -16.03 -21.73
CA THR A 770 -2.40 -15.08 -22.63
C THR A 770 -1.97 -13.83 -21.86
N LEU A 771 -2.86 -13.24 -21.06
CA LEU A 771 -2.60 -12.01 -20.31
C LEU A 771 -1.50 -12.19 -19.25
N TYR A 772 -1.53 -13.25 -18.44
CA TYR A 772 -0.47 -13.54 -17.48
C TYR A 772 0.88 -13.75 -18.16
N SER A 773 0.89 -14.47 -19.29
CA SER A 773 2.12 -14.75 -20.04
C SER A 773 2.71 -13.48 -20.67
N LEU A 774 1.86 -12.59 -21.21
CA LEU A 774 2.26 -11.28 -21.71
C LEU A 774 2.76 -10.38 -20.57
N GLY A 775 2.05 -10.34 -19.44
CA GLY A 775 2.46 -9.55 -18.27
C GLY A 775 3.84 -9.93 -17.75
N VAL A 776 4.13 -11.23 -17.64
CA VAL A 776 5.46 -11.72 -17.23
C VAL A 776 6.54 -11.35 -18.25
N ILE A 777 6.34 -11.63 -19.54
CA ILE A 777 7.40 -11.41 -20.53
C ILE A 777 7.67 -9.92 -20.75
N LEU A 778 6.64 -9.08 -20.77
CA LEU A 778 6.77 -7.64 -21.02
C LEU A 778 7.42 -6.92 -19.84
N SER A 779 7.01 -7.20 -18.61
CA SER A 779 7.65 -6.62 -17.41
C SER A 779 9.12 -7.02 -17.32
N ARG A 780 9.45 -8.30 -17.56
CA ARG A 780 10.83 -8.76 -17.53
C ARG A 780 11.70 -8.14 -18.64
N LYS A 781 11.18 -8.02 -19.86
CA LYS A 781 11.91 -7.39 -20.96
C LYS A 781 12.07 -5.88 -20.79
N LEU A 782 11.13 -5.21 -20.13
CA LEU A 782 11.30 -3.84 -19.70
C LEU A 782 12.42 -3.72 -18.66
N THR A 783 12.43 -4.55 -17.62
CA THR A 783 13.51 -4.58 -16.61
C THR A 783 14.88 -4.80 -17.25
N GLU A 784 15.01 -5.80 -18.13
CA GLU A 784 16.24 -6.12 -18.86
C GLU A 784 16.69 -4.94 -19.74
N LEU A 785 15.76 -4.32 -20.48
CA LEU A 785 16.06 -3.15 -21.30
C LEU A 785 16.52 -1.96 -20.46
N LEU A 786 15.91 -1.74 -19.30
CA LEU A 786 16.26 -0.63 -18.42
C LEU A 786 17.52 -0.88 -17.59
N GLY A 787 17.92 -2.14 -17.43
CA GLY A 787 19.06 -2.54 -16.60
C GLY A 787 18.84 -2.37 -15.09
N VAL A 788 17.56 -2.27 -14.69
CA VAL A 788 17.15 -2.18 -13.28
C VAL A 788 17.06 -3.56 -12.66
N ASN A 789 17.04 -3.65 -11.33
CA ASN A 789 16.86 -4.94 -10.68
C ASN A 789 15.45 -5.49 -10.97
N ASP A 790 15.32 -6.81 -11.16
CA ASP A 790 14.04 -7.54 -11.29
C ASP A 790 13.10 -7.28 -10.10
N GLY A 791 13.66 -6.76 -9.01
CA GLY A 791 13.00 -6.27 -7.82
C GLY A 791 12.03 -5.10 -8.04
N GLU A 792 12.41 -4.17 -8.93
CA GLU A 792 11.93 -2.78 -8.95
C GLU A 792 10.65 -2.59 -9.78
N ILE A 793 10.41 -3.49 -10.72
CA ILE A 793 9.22 -3.51 -11.58
C ILE A 793 8.52 -4.86 -11.39
N GLU A 794 7.19 -4.83 -11.26
CA GLU A 794 6.35 -6.02 -11.19
C GLU A 794 5.12 -5.85 -12.08
N PHE A 795 4.34 -6.92 -12.27
CA PHE A 795 3.10 -6.86 -13.02
C PHE A 795 1.92 -7.37 -12.20
N GLY A 796 0.73 -6.87 -12.51
CA GLY A 796 -0.54 -7.36 -12.03
C GLY A 796 -1.51 -7.66 -13.16
N TYR A 797 -2.57 -8.38 -12.83
CA TYR A 797 -3.66 -8.72 -13.74
C TYR A 797 -4.96 -8.21 -13.13
N ASP A 798 -5.71 -7.41 -13.89
CA ASP A 798 -7.06 -6.97 -13.53
C ASP A 798 -8.08 -7.83 -14.26
N GLY A 799 -8.65 -8.79 -13.54
CA GLY A 799 -9.68 -9.68 -14.06
C GLY A 799 -11.03 -9.02 -14.34
N ILE A 800 -11.25 -7.79 -13.88
CA ILE A 800 -12.49 -7.05 -14.16
C ILE A 800 -12.39 -6.38 -15.52
N ASN A 801 -11.24 -5.78 -15.82
CA ASN A 801 -10.99 -5.05 -17.06
C ASN A 801 -10.35 -5.91 -18.16
N HIS A 802 -9.96 -7.15 -17.86
CA HIS A 802 -9.16 -8.02 -18.72
C HIS A 802 -7.91 -7.30 -19.24
N SER A 803 -7.22 -6.63 -18.32
CA SER A 803 -6.00 -5.87 -18.58
C SER A 803 -4.86 -6.41 -17.72
N ILE A 804 -3.64 -6.11 -18.14
CA ILE A 804 -2.47 -6.22 -17.27
C ILE A 804 -2.01 -4.83 -16.88
N PHE A 805 -1.24 -4.74 -15.80
CA PHE A 805 -0.52 -3.52 -15.49
C PHE A 805 0.89 -3.83 -15.02
N ILE A 806 1.82 -2.96 -15.37
CA ILE A 806 3.22 -3.01 -14.95
C ILE A 806 3.42 -1.84 -14.00
N TYR A 807 3.98 -2.08 -12.82
CA TYR A 807 4.08 -1.08 -11.76
C TYR A 807 5.45 -1.09 -11.07
N ASP A 808 5.83 0.07 -10.54
CA ASP A 808 7.02 0.22 -9.73
C ASP A 808 6.75 -0.28 -8.32
N THR A 809 7.64 -1.10 -7.77
CA THR A 809 7.47 -1.64 -6.41
C THR A 809 7.86 -0.63 -5.33
N ALA A 810 8.52 0.47 -5.70
CA ALA A 810 8.89 1.54 -4.78
C ALA A 810 7.67 2.42 -4.45
N LEU A 811 7.50 2.74 -3.16
CA LEU A 811 6.52 3.73 -2.71
C LEU A 811 6.78 5.09 -3.37
N GLY A 812 5.72 5.70 -3.87
CA GLY A 812 5.76 6.93 -4.68
C GLY A 812 6.15 6.69 -6.15
N GLY A 813 6.57 5.48 -6.55
CA GLY A 813 7.00 5.15 -7.91
C GLY A 813 8.37 5.76 -8.28
N ALA A 814 9.16 5.08 -9.12
CA ALA A 814 10.43 5.58 -9.66
C ALA A 814 10.29 6.11 -11.11
N GLY A 815 9.11 5.95 -11.70
CA GLY A 815 8.77 6.25 -13.09
C GLY A 815 9.24 5.19 -14.09
N TYR A 816 9.71 4.01 -13.67
CA TYR A 816 10.25 3.01 -14.61
C TYR A 816 9.16 2.31 -15.42
N SER A 817 8.06 1.94 -14.77
CA SER A 817 6.89 1.33 -15.41
C SER A 817 6.30 2.21 -16.51
N LEU A 818 6.30 3.54 -16.31
CA LEU A 818 5.80 4.52 -17.28
C LEU A 818 6.61 4.51 -18.58
N LEU A 819 7.90 4.16 -18.51
CA LEU A 819 8.78 4.05 -19.68
C LEU A 819 8.38 2.90 -20.61
N PHE A 820 7.54 1.95 -20.17
CA PHE A 820 6.98 0.94 -21.08
C PHE A 820 6.26 1.60 -22.27
N ARG A 821 5.53 2.70 -22.01
CA ARG A 821 4.81 3.42 -23.07
C ARG A 821 5.77 3.98 -24.13
N GLU A 822 6.99 4.35 -23.72
CA GLU A 822 8.04 4.90 -24.59
C GLU A 822 8.87 3.80 -25.28
N TYR A 823 9.03 2.63 -24.65
CA TYR A 823 9.86 1.51 -25.11
C TYR A 823 9.04 0.31 -25.62
N LYS A 824 7.74 0.49 -25.89
CA LYS A 824 6.83 -0.61 -26.19
C LYS A 824 7.34 -1.49 -27.33
N ASP A 825 7.90 -0.88 -28.38
CA ASP A 825 8.28 -1.60 -29.61
C ASP A 825 9.56 -2.41 -29.39
N GLU A 826 10.54 -1.85 -28.68
CA GLU A 826 11.74 -2.59 -28.27
C GLU A 826 11.39 -3.73 -27.33
N VAL A 827 10.51 -3.49 -26.36
CA VAL A 827 10.08 -4.52 -25.39
C VAL A 827 9.30 -5.64 -26.08
N LEU A 828 8.37 -5.32 -26.98
CA LEU A 828 7.62 -6.31 -27.77
C LEU A 828 8.55 -7.15 -28.66
N LYS A 829 9.53 -6.52 -29.30
CA LYS A 829 10.55 -7.22 -30.10
C LYS A 829 11.40 -8.16 -29.25
N MET A 830 11.93 -7.68 -28.12
CA MET A 830 12.70 -8.51 -27.19
C MET A 830 11.88 -9.67 -26.62
N ALA A 831 10.59 -9.46 -26.37
CA ALA A 831 9.67 -10.48 -25.91
C ALA A 831 9.46 -11.57 -26.98
N LEU A 832 9.20 -11.16 -28.23
CA LEU A 832 9.04 -12.07 -29.36
C LEU A 832 10.30 -12.94 -29.55
N GLU A 833 11.46 -12.31 -29.65
CA GLU A 833 12.74 -13.03 -29.84
C GLU A 833 13.03 -14.02 -28.70
N ALA A 834 12.69 -13.66 -27.45
CA ALA A 834 12.90 -14.52 -26.30
C ALA A 834 11.98 -15.75 -26.29
N LEU A 835 10.70 -15.57 -26.67
CA LEU A 835 9.76 -16.69 -26.73
C LEU A 835 10.01 -17.60 -27.94
N GLU A 836 10.51 -17.06 -29.06
CA GLU A 836 10.86 -17.85 -30.25
C GLU A 836 12.09 -18.74 -30.06
N LYS A 837 13.08 -18.29 -29.27
CA LYS A 837 14.29 -19.07 -28.96
C LYS A 837 14.04 -20.25 -28.02
N CYS A 838 12.84 -20.39 -27.48
CA CYS A 838 12.49 -21.43 -26.51
C CYS A 838 11.58 -22.50 -27.12
N ASP A 839 11.80 -23.76 -26.76
CA ASP A 839 11.16 -24.96 -27.32
C ASP A 839 10.24 -25.72 -26.34
N CYS A 840 10.01 -25.23 -25.12
CA CYS A 840 9.12 -25.87 -24.13
C CYS A 840 7.65 -26.04 -24.59
N GLU A 841 6.89 -26.99 -24.06
CA GLU A 841 5.49 -27.17 -24.50
C GLU A 841 4.55 -26.09 -23.95
N ARG A 842 4.74 -25.68 -22.69
CA ARG A 842 3.86 -24.75 -21.99
C ARG A 842 4.63 -23.55 -21.44
N SER A 843 5.46 -23.73 -20.43
CA SER A 843 6.31 -22.68 -19.86
C SER A 843 7.52 -23.33 -19.18
N CYS A 844 8.65 -22.63 -19.14
CA CYS A 844 9.88 -23.12 -18.51
C CYS A 844 10.71 -21.96 -17.93
N THR A 845 11.78 -22.27 -17.20
CA THR A 845 12.68 -21.27 -16.60
C THR A 845 13.45 -20.43 -17.62
N LYS A 846 13.56 -20.87 -18.87
CA LYS A 846 14.18 -20.10 -19.97
C LYS A 846 13.24 -19.04 -20.56
N CYS A 847 11.92 -19.20 -20.43
CA CYS A 847 10.95 -18.34 -21.12
C CYS A 847 10.03 -17.56 -20.18
N LEU A 848 9.21 -18.20 -19.34
CA LEU A 848 8.17 -17.49 -18.55
C LEU A 848 8.28 -17.74 -17.05
N ILE A 849 9.03 -18.75 -16.60
CA ILE A 849 9.07 -19.12 -15.18
C ILE A 849 10.30 -18.48 -14.51
N ASP A 850 10.08 -17.67 -13.49
CA ASP A 850 11.10 -17.16 -12.58
C ASP A 850 10.59 -17.22 -11.13
N ARG A 851 11.31 -16.59 -10.20
CA ARG A 851 10.99 -16.66 -8.77
C ARG A 851 9.67 -15.96 -8.41
N ARG A 852 9.26 -14.97 -9.17
CA ARG A 852 8.00 -14.23 -9.01
C ARG A 852 6.89 -14.94 -9.78
N SER A 853 7.16 -15.36 -11.01
CA SER A 853 6.13 -15.94 -11.86
C SER A 853 5.79 -17.41 -11.56
N GLN A 854 6.62 -18.13 -10.79
CA GLN A 854 6.35 -19.51 -10.34
C GLN A 854 5.03 -19.67 -9.56
N TRP A 855 4.46 -18.58 -9.05
CA TRP A 855 3.17 -18.61 -8.36
C TRP A 855 1.98 -18.63 -9.33
N TYR A 856 2.21 -18.37 -10.62
CA TYR A 856 1.20 -18.33 -11.67
C TYR A 856 1.33 -19.49 -12.67
N LEU A 857 2.02 -20.59 -12.34
CA LEU A 857 2.33 -21.68 -13.29
C LEU A 857 1.13 -22.18 -14.08
N ASN A 858 -0.04 -22.24 -13.45
CA ASN A 858 -1.29 -22.67 -14.09
C ASN A 858 -1.74 -21.71 -15.21
N TYR A 859 -1.34 -20.44 -15.14
CA TYR A 859 -1.70 -19.39 -16.09
C TYR A 859 -0.59 -19.07 -17.11
N LEU A 860 0.60 -19.69 -17.03
CA LEU A 860 1.70 -19.39 -17.96
C LEU A 860 1.68 -20.33 -19.17
N ASN A 861 1.59 -19.75 -20.37
CA ASN A 861 1.46 -20.43 -21.66
C ASN A 861 2.23 -19.68 -22.77
N ARG A 862 3.43 -20.18 -23.10
CA ARG A 862 4.33 -19.63 -24.11
C ARG A 862 3.71 -19.61 -25.51
N PRO A 863 3.14 -20.72 -26.05
CA PRO A 863 2.49 -20.70 -27.36
C PRO A 863 1.47 -19.56 -27.54
N LYS A 864 0.61 -19.32 -26.55
CA LYS A 864 -0.42 -18.27 -26.61
C LYS A 864 0.16 -16.86 -26.66
N ALA A 865 1.10 -16.53 -25.78
CA ALA A 865 1.76 -15.23 -25.80
C ALA A 865 2.56 -15.02 -27.10
N LEU A 866 3.24 -16.06 -27.58
CA LEU A 866 3.98 -16.01 -28.84
C LEU A 866 3.05 -15.79 -30.04
N GLU A 867 1.89 -16.44 -30.04
CA GLU A 867 0.89 -16.24 -31.09
C GLU A 867 0.41 -14.79 -31.13
N TRP A 868 0.04 -14.21 -29.98
CA TRP A 868 -0.39 -12.81 -29.92
C TRP A 868 0.71 -11.85 -30.41
N LEU A 869 1.96 -12.01 -29.98
CA LEU A 869 3.08 -11.19 -30.44
C LEU A 869 3.30 -11.29 -31.96
N ARG A 870 3.17 -12.49 -32.55
CA ARG A 870 3.25 -12.67 -34.00
C ARG A 870 2.09 -12.01 -34.73
N GLN A 871 0.89 -12.04 -34.16
CA GLN A 871 -0.29 -11.35 -34.71
C GLN A 871 -0.09 -9.83 -34.67
N GLU A 872 0.45 -9.29 -33.58
CA GLU A 872 0.76 -7.87 -33.44
C GLU A 872 1.76 -7.42 -34.52
N VAL A 873 2.86 -8.15 -34.71
CA VAL A 873 3.86 -7.82 -35.77
C VAL A 873 3.24 -7.88 -37.16
N LYS A 874 2.38 -8.87 -37.44
CA LYS A 874 1.66 -8.96 -38.72
C LYS A 874 0.69 -7.80 -38.92
N ALA A 875 0.05 -7.32 -37.85
CA ALA A 875 -0.90 -6.22 -37.91
C ALA A 875 -0.25 -4.86 -38.22
N ARG A 876 1.07 -4.71 -38.05
CA ARG A 876 1.83 -3.50 -38.42
C ARG A 876 1.95 -3.29 -39.94
N VAL A 877 1.60 -4.28 -40.76
CA VAL A 877 1.65 -4.18 -42.22
C VAL A 877 0.40 -3.48 -42.73
N ALA A 878 0.56 -2.38 -43.47
CA ALA A 878 -0.56 -1.63 -44.02
C ALA A 878 -1.35 -2.43 -45.08
N PRO A 879 -2.68 -2.22 -45.22
CA PRO A 879 -3.47 -2.85 -46.27
C PRO A 879 -2.94 -2.52 -47.67
N GLU A 880 -3.14 -3.43 -48.64
CA GLU A 880 -2.65 -3.23 -50.02
C GLU A 880 -3.13 -1.92 -50.66
N GLU A 881 -4.36 -1.48 -50.36
CA GLU A 881 -4.90 -0.19 -50.81
C GLU A 881 -4.06 1.01 -50.34
N ILE A 882 -3.54 0.97 -49.10
CA ILE A 882 -2.70 2.02 -48.54
C ILE A 882 -1.28 1.91 -49.12
N LEU A 883 -0.74 0.69 -49.22
CA LEU A 883 0.58 0.45 -49.82
C LEU A 883 0.65 0.87 -51.29
N CYS A 884 -0.45 0.76 -52.04
CA CYS A 884 -0.54 1.24 -53.42
C CYS A 884 -0.41 2.76 -53.52
N LEU A 885 -0.98 3.50 -52.57
CA LEU A 885 -0.88 4.96 -52.50
C LEU A 885 0.46 5.41 -51.89
N MET A 886 0.94 4.66 -50.89
CA MET A 886 2.10 4.99 -50.06
C MET A 886 2.89 3.72 -49.69
N PRO A 887 3.89 3.31 -50.49
CA PRO A 887 4.52 1.99 -50.42
C PRO A 887 5.30 1.63 -49.14
N ASP A 888 5.68 2.61 -48.33
CA ASP A 888 6.43 2.42 -47.07
C ASP A 888 5.56 2.61 -45.82
N SER A 889 4.24 2.51 -45.98
CA SER A 889 3.30 2.75 -44.88
C SER A 889 3.21 1.56 -43.92
N HIS A 890 3.13 1.88 -42.63
CA HIS A 890 2.88 0.94 -41.55
C HIS A 890 1.61 1.32 -40.79
N VAL A 891 0.91 0.31 -40.25
CA VAL A 891 -0.23 0.54 -39.36
C VAL A 891 0.28 0.86 -37.96
N ILE A 892 -0.29 1.86 -37.33
CA ILE A 892 -0.09 2.12 -35.91
C ILE A 892 -0.96 1.14 -35.11
N THR A 893 -0.32 0.19 -34.42
CA THR A 893 -0.98 -0.85 -33.62
C THR A 893 -1.18 -0.47 -32.15
N SER A 894 -0.84 0.74 -31.75
CA SER A 894 -1.16 1.33 -30.43
C SER A 894 -2.09 2.53 -30.55
N ASP A 895 -2.59 3.04 -29.44
CA ASP A 895 -3.32 4.31 -29.44
C ASP A 895 -2.40 5.50 -29.80
N ILE A 896 -2.98 6.56 -30.38
CA ILE A 896 -2.24 7.74 -30.83
C ILE A 896 -1.53 8.48 -29.68
N THR A 897 -2.07 8.39 -28.46
CA THR A 897 -1.48 9.00 -27.27
C THR A 897 -0.13 8.35 -26.99
N THR A 898 -0.08 7.03 -26.98
CA THR A 898 1.14 6.24 -26.83
C THR A 898 2.19 6.60 -27.88
N GLU A 899 1.81 6.68 -29.16
CA GLU A 899 2.73 7.09 -30.24
C GLU A 899 3.27 8.50 -30.06
N PHE A 900 2.41 9.45 -29.70
CA PHE A 900 2.81 10.84 -29.48
C PHE A 900 3.82 10.96 -28.33
N TYR A 901 3.60 10.24 -27.21
CA TYR A 901 4.55 10.24 -26.11
C TYR A 901 5.89 9.59 -26.48
N GLN A 902 5.88 8.50 -27.25
CA GLN A 902 7.12 7.90 -27.77
C GLN A 902 7.94 8.88 -28.61
N LEU A 903 7.29 9.74 -29.40
CA LEU A 903 7.96 10.79 -30.16
C LEU A 903 8.59 11.86 -29.27
N THR A 904 7.90 12.28 -28.20
CA THR A 904 8.38 13.37 -27.31
C THR A 904 9.71 13.05 -26.60
N ARG A 905 10.14 11.78 -26.57
CA ARG A 905 11.46 11.37 -26.09
C ARG A 905 12.60 11.74 -27.06
N ASN A 906 12.29 11.83 -28.35
CA ASN A 906 13.31 12.03 -29.36
C ASN A 906 13.73 13.50 -29.40
N LYS A 907 14.96 13.77 -28.93
CA LYS A 907 15.55 15.10 -28.91
C LYS A 907 15.92 15.63 -30.30
N ASP A 908 15.84 14.78 -31.32
CA ASP A 908 16.14 15.15 -32.70
C ASP A 908 14.92 15.69 -33.45
N ILE A 909 13.82 16.05 -32.77
CA ILE A 909 12.67 16.68 -33.45
C ILE A 909 12.96 18.15 -33.74
N PHE A 910 12.89 18.51 -35.02
CA PHE A 910 12.98 19.89 -35.50
C PHE A 910 11.61 20.60 -35.42
N GLY A 911 10.54 19.92 -35.85
CA GLY A 911 9.22 20.53 -35.91
C GLY A 911 8.07 19.53 -35.95
N ILE A 912 6.89 19.97 -35.51
CA ILE A 912 5.66 19.18 -35.47
C ILE A 912 4.54 19.97 -36.15
N ARG A 913 3.77 19.31 -37.01
CA ARG A 913 2.56 19.84 -37.66
C ARG A 913 1.35 19.03 -37.20
N ILE A 914 0.38 19.68 -36.58
CA ILE A 914 -0.85 19.06 -36.07
C ILE A 914 -2.00 19.47 -36.98
N PHE A 915 -2.68 18.53 -37.61
CA PHE A 915 -3.78 18.83 -38.53
C PHE A 915 -5.09 18.90 -37.78
N VAL A 916 -5.84 19.97 -37.98
CA VAL A 916 -7.16 20.19 -37.39
C VAL A 916 -8.17 20.61 -38.45
N ASN A 917 -9.43 20.24 -38.29
CA ASN A 917 -10.49 20.65 -39.20
C ASN A 917 -10.90 22.13 -39.01
N ASP A 918 -11.60 22.65 -40.01
CA ASP A 918 -12.15 24.00 -40.05
C ASP A 918 -13.58 24.10 -39.48
N ASN A 919 -14.08 23.04 -38.83
CA ASN A 919 -15.37 23.07 -38.13
C ASN A 919 -15.21 23.70 -36.74
N ILE A 920 -15.09 25.04 -36.71
CA ILE A 920 -14.75 25.83 -35.53
C ILE A 920 -15.79 25.66 -34.40
N SER A 921 -17.05 25.43 -34.75
CA SER A 921 -18.13 25.18 -33.78
C SER A 921 -17.86 23.96 -32.87
N GLN A 922 -17.05 23.00 -33.33
CA GLN A 922 -16.68 21.79 -32.60
C GLN A 922 -15.31 21.86 -31.91
N TRP A 923 -14.64 23.01 -31.93
CA TRP A 923 -13.32 23.17 -31.31
C TRP A 923 -13.41 23.21 -29.77
N ASP A 924 -12.58 22.39 -29.13
CA ASP A 924 -12.33 22.40 -27.69
C ASP A 924 -10.82 22.40 -27.42
N ALA A 925 -10.17 23.50 -27.77
CA ALA A 925 -8.74 23.68 -27.62
C ALA A 925 -8.23 23.49 -26.18
N GLU A 926 -9.10 23.57 -25.15
CA GLU A 926 -8.72 23.32 -23.76
C GLU A 926 -8.67 21.83 -23.39
N THR A 927 -9.51 20.99 -24.00
CA THR A 927 -9.49 19.53 -23.75
C THR A 927 -8.63 18.76 -24.75
N PHE A 928 -8.01 19.47 -25.70
CA PHE A 928 -7.01 18.88 -26.59
C PHE A 928 -5.87 18.21 -25.81
N LEU A 929 -5.73 16.89 -25.99
CA LEU A 929 -4.88 16.01 -25.20
C LEU A 929 -3.42 16.47 -25.06
N PHE A 930 -2.86 17.02 -26.14
CA PHE A 930 -1.42 17.31 -26.25
C PHE A 930 -1.05 18.77 -26.05
N LYS A 931 -2.01 19.64 -25.71
CA LYS A 931 -1.79 21.11 -25.61
C LYS A 931 -0.58 21.46 -24.75
N LYS A 932 -0.50 20.86 -23.55
CA LYS A 932 0.57 21.15 -22.59
C LYS A 932 1.94 20.73 -23.12
N ILE A 933 2.03 19.54 -23.71
CA ILE A 933 3.29 18.98 -24.21
C ILE A 933 3.77 19.75 -25.44
N LEU A 934 2.87 20.08 -26.37
CA LEU A 934 3.21 20.91 -27.53
C LEU A 934 3.71 22.29 -27.12
N THR A 935 3.13 22.87 -26.07
CA THR A 935 3.61 24.14 -25.50
C THR A 935 5.02 24.00 -24.94
N GLU A 936 5.29 22.93 -24.18
CA GLU A 936 6.62 22.62 -23.63
C GLU A 936 7.66 22.41 -24.73
N LEU A 937 7.34 21.62 -25.75
CA LEU A 937 8.22 21.40 -26.91
C LEU A 937 8.51 22.70 -27.67
N SER A 938 7.50 23.57 -27.82
CA SER A 938 7.69 24.87 -28.46
C SER A 938 8.64 25.76 -27.65
N ILE A 939 8.58 25.73 -26.31
CA ILE A 939 9.52 26.42 -25.42
C ILE A 939 10.93 25.83 -25.53
N GLU A 940 11.04 24.52 -25.72
CA GLU A 940 12.31 23.81 -25.98
C GLU A 940 12.89 24.08 -27.38
N GLY A 941 12.19 24.87 -28.22
CA GLY A 941 12.67 25.32 -29.53
C GLY A 941 12.18 24.46 -30.71
N VAL A 942 11.26 23.51 -30.49
CA VAL A 942 10.62 22.75 -31.57
C VAL A 942 9.62 23.62 -32.30
N ASP A 943 9.68 23.67 -33.64
CA ASP A 943 8.73 24.43 -34.45
C ASP A 943 7.37 23.71 -34.51
N VAL A 944 6.42 24.13 -33.67
CA VAL A 944 5.07 23.58 -33.61
C VAL A 944 4.09 24.46 -34.40
N ALA A 945 3.31 23.87 -35.30
CA ALA A 945 2.25 24.55 -36.03
C ALA A 945 0.97 23.72 -36.14
N PHE A 946 -0.19 24.37 -36.08
CA PHE A 946 -1.51 23.79 -36.35
C PHE A 946 -1.90 24.06 -37.81
N ILE A 947 -2.36 23.04 -38.52
CA ILE A 947 -2.62 23.07 -39.96
C ILE A 947 -4.11 22.95 -40.21
N LEU A 948 -4.68 23.95 -40.89
CA LEU A 948 -6.07 23.94 -41.38
C LEU A 948 -6.15 23.45 -42.82
N PRO A 949 -7.27 22.82 -43.23
CA PRO A 949 -7.46 22.34 -44.60
C PRO A 949 -7.51 23.48 -45.62
N SER A 950 -8.06 24.62 -45.23
CA SER A 950 -8.14 25.84 -46.04
C SER A 950 -8.13 27.08 -45.13
N VAL A 951 -7.82 28.25 -45.69
CA VAL A 951 -8.00 29.53 -44.99
C VAL A 951 -9.50 29.73 -44.73
N PRO A 952 -9.96 29.82 -43.46
CA PRO A 952 -11.37 29.96 -43.16
C PRO A 952 -11.94 31.29 -43.68
N ASP A 953 -13.13 31.26 -44.29
CA ASP A 953 -13.85 32.47 -44.67
C ASP A 953 -14.58 33.06 -43.45
N VAL A 954 -13.92 34.01 -42.78
CA VAL A 954 -14.43 34.67 -41.57
C VAL A 954 -15.79 35.36 -41.78
N LYS A 955 -16.15 35.75 -43.02
CA LYS A 955 -17.45 36.40 -43.28
C LYS A 955 -18.62 35.42 -43.17
N SER A 956 -18.38 34.17 -43.57
CA SER A 956 -19.37 33.07 -43.56
C SER A 956 -19.62 32.49 -42.16
N LEU A 957 -18.70 32.73 -41.21
CA LEU A 957 -18.77 32.23 -39.86
C LEU A 957 -19.72 33.06 -38.97
N SER A 958 -20.21 32.43 -37.91
CA SER A 958 -20.90 33.13 -36.83
C SER A 958 -19.94 34.07 -36.10
N SER A 959 -20.47 35.06 -35.38
CA SER A 959 -19.64 35.99 -34.59
C SER A 959 -18.85 35.23 -33.50
N ALA A 960 -19.43 34.18 -32.93
CA ALA A 960 -18.80 33.33 -31.92
C ALA A 960 -17.68 32.43 -32.49
N ASP A 961 -17.90 31.80 -33.65
CA ASP A 961 -16.88 31.02 -34.36
C ASP A 961 -15.70 31.89 -34.79
N SER A 962 -15.99 33.09 -35.33
CA SER A 962 -14.98 34.04 -35.76
C SER A 962 -14.07 34.45 -34.59
N ALA A 963 -14.67 34.75 -33.43
CA ALA A 963 -13.92 35.07 -32.21
C ALA A 963 -13.08 33.88 -31.72
N THR A 964 -13.60 32.65 -31.81
CA THR A 964 -12.89 31.42 -31.41
C THR A 964 -11.67 31.17 -32.29
N LEU A 965 -11.84 31.25 -33.61
CA LEU A 965 -10.76 31.09 -34.60
C LEU A 965 -9.66 32.13 -34.37
N ILE A 966 -10.03 33.41 -34.28
CA ILE A 966 -9.07 34.51 -34.12
C ILE A 966 -8.27 34.32 -32.82
N ALA A 967 -8.93 34.05 -31.68
CA ALA A 967 -8.25 33.84 -30.42
C ALA A 967 -7.20 32.69 -30.49
N GLU A 968 -7.52 31.57 -31.14
CA GLU A 968 -6.58 30.45 -31.27
C GLU A 968 -5.46 30.71 -32.29
N VAL A 969 -5.72 31.44 -33.38
CA VAL A 969 -4.70 31.86 -34.37
C VAL A 969 -3.70 32.86 -33.80
N PHE A 970 -4.12 33.73 -32.88
CA PHE A 970 -3.20 34.66 -32.20
C PHE A 970 -2.39 33.97 -31.08
N LYS A 971 -2.91 32.88 -30.53
CA LYS A 971 -2.28 32.13 -29.43
C LYS A 971 -1.29 31.08 -29.92
N ASN A 972 -1.58 30.41 -31.03
CA ASN A 972 -0.77 29.34 -31.59
C ASN A 972 -0.42 29.63 -33.05
N ASN A 973 0.66 29.02 -33.54
CA ASN A 973 1.07 29.17 -34.93
C ASN A 973 0.16 28.35 -35.87
N PHE A 974 -0.77 29.01 -36.56
CA PHE A 974 -1.65 28.37 -37.54
C PHE A 974 -1.16 28.57 -38.99
N LYS A 975 -1.26 27.51 -39.79
CA LYS A 975 -0.94 27.53 -41.23
C LYS A 975 -2.05 26.84 -42.03
N CYS A 976 -2.10 27.11 -43.32
CA CYS A 976 -3.03 26.51 -44.27
C CYS A 976 -2.32 25.45 -45.10
N LEU A 977 -2.97 24.30 -45.32
CA LEU A 977 -2.49 23.27 -46.22
C LEU A 977 -2.59 23.72 -47.68
N GLU A 978 -1.50 23.63 -48.45
CA GLU A 978 -1.51 23.95 -49.90
C GLU A 978 -1.58 22.69 -50.78
N SER A 979 -0.97 21.60 -50.33
CA SER A 979 -0.91 20.33 -51.03
C SER A 979 -1.53 19.22 -50.19
N THR A 980 -2.41 18.42 -50.77
CA THR A 980 -3.09 17.33 -50.07
C THR A 980 -2.38 15.99 -50.24
N LEU A 981 -2.68 15.04 -49.35
CA LEU A 981 -2.34 13.64 -49.55
C LEU A 981 -3.15 13.04 -50.72
N PRO A 982 -2.74 11.86 -51.26
CA PRO A 982 -3.51 11.16 -52.28
C PRO A 982 -5.00 11.00 -51.93
N THR A 983 -5.86 11.01 -52.95
CA THR A 983 -7.32 11.10 -52.80
C THR A 983 -7.88 10.09 -51.80
N GLY A 984 -8.58 10.58 -50.78
CA GLY A 984 -9.19 9.76 -49.72
C GLY A 984 -8.34 9.56 -48.46
N LEU A 985 -7.11 10.09 -48.40
CA LEU A 985 -6.28 10.11 -47.19
C LEU A 985 -6.25 11.50 -46.58
N LEU A 986 -6.41 11.56 -45.25
CA LEU A 986 -6.32 12.77 -44.44
C LEU A 986 -5.05 12.73 -43.59
N PRO A 987 -4.25 13.81 -43.56
CA PRO A 987 -3.12 13.91 -42.65
C PRO A 987 -3.61 14.15 -41.21
N LEU A 988 -2.94 13.52 -40.25
CA LEU A 988 -3.18 13.71 -38.82
C LEU A 988 -2.05 14.53 -38.20
N MET A 989 -0.80 14.11 -38.42
CA MET A 989 0.38 14.75 -37.84
C MET A 989 1.60 14.56 -38.73
N VAL A 990 2.48 15.55 -38.81
CA VAL A 990 3.80 15.42 -39.44
C VAL A 990 4.87 15.78 -38.42
N VAL A 991 5.89 14.94 -38.28
CA VAL A 991 7.05 15.16 -37.44
C VAL A 991 8.30 15.25 -38.32
N ILE A 992 9.01 16.36 -38.20
CA ILE A 992 10.22 16.66 -38.95
C ILE A 992 11.40 16.48 -38.00
N MET A 993 12.34 15.62 -38.38
CA MET A 993 13.54 15.32 -37.62
C MET A 993 14.72 16.20 -38.08
N ASN A 994 15.71 16.43 -37.20
CA ASN A 994 16.92 17.20 -37.47
C ASN A 994 17.83 16.54 -38.53
N ASP A 995 17.71 15.22 -38.71
CA ASP A 995 18.42 14.46 -39.75
C ASP A 995 17.73 14.52 -41.13
N GLY A 996 16.59 15.21 -41.22
CA GLY A 996 15.79 15.36 -42.45
C GLY A 996 14.76 14.26 -42.68
N ILE A 997 14.64 13.27 -41.80
CA ILE A 997 13.55 12.27 -41.86
C ILE A 997 12.22 12.96 -41.53
N VAL A 998 11.19 12.67 -42.33
CA VAL A 998 9.83 13.19 -42.10
C VAL A 998 8.91 12.01 -41.84
N LYS A 999 8.30 11.98 -40.65
CA LYS A 999 7.28 11.00 -40.29
C LYS A 999 5.90 11.63 -40.53
N THR A 1000 5.11 11.05 -41.43
CA THR A 1000 3.75 11.51 -41.70
C THR A 1000 2.75 10.48 -41.18
N TYR A 1001 1.89 10.89 -40.26
CA TYR A 1001 0.77 10.13 -39.72
C TYR A 1001 -0.52 10.55 -40.45
N PHE A 1002 -1.30 9.58 -40.93
CA PHE A 1002 -2.45 9.83 -41.79
C PHE A 1002 -3.49 8.70 -41.71
N GLY A 1003 -4.70 8.90 -42.23
CA GLY A 1003 -5.77 7.89 -42.25
C GLY A 1003 -6.92 8.23 -43.19
N LYS A 1004 -7.83 7.27 -43.44
CA LYS A 1004 -9.04 7.50 -44.28
C LYS A 1004 -10.20 8.12 -43.48
N ASN A 1005 -10.46 7.58 -42.29
CA ASN A 1005 -11.59 7.96 -41.41
C ASN A 1005 -11.05 8.37 -40.04
N ILE A 1006 -10.22 9.42 -40.01
CA ILE A 1006 -9.63 9.93 -38.77
C ILE A 1006 -10.35 11.18 -38.29
N ASP A 1007 -10.49 11.32 -36.98
CA ASP A 1007 -11.01 12.52 -36.34
C ASP A 1007 -9.88 13.56 -36.21
N ILE A 1008 -10.03 14.66 -36.93
CA ILE A 1008 -9.13 15.83 -36.89
C ILE A 1008 -9.79 17.03 -36.20
N SER A 1009 -10.82 16.83 -35.37
CA SER A 1009 -11.40 17.91 -34.56
C SER A 1009 -10.36 18.45 -33.58
N TYR A 1010 -10.31 19.76 -33.38
CA TYR A 1010 -9.43 20.36 -32.37
C TYR A 1010 -10.01 20.16 -30.95
N SER A 1011 -10.11 18.90 -30.52
CA SER A 1011 -10.80 18.49 -29.28
C SER A 1011 -10.13 17.26 -28.64
N LYS A 1012 -10.71 16.71 -27.57
CA LYS A 1012 -10.28 15.43 -26.96
C LYS A 1012 -10.40 14.21 -27.89
N ASN A 1013 -11.14 14.28 -29.00
CA ASN A 1013 -11.38 13.15 -29.90
C ASN A 1013 -10.33 13.05 -31.03
N TRP A 1014 -9.44 14.04 -31.13
CA TRP A 1014 -8.40 14.12 -32.14
C TRP A 1014 -7.56 12.84 -32.21
N GLY A 1015 -7.32 12.35 -33.42
CA GLY A 1015 -6.52 11.15 -33.68
C GLY A 1015 -7.22 9.82 -33.45
N SER A 1016 -8.54 9.83 -33.22
CA SER A 1016 -9.35 8.61 -33.30
C SER A 1016 -9.55 8.16 -34.75
N GLY A 1017 -9.70 6.85 -34.99
CA GLY A 1017 -9.76 6.25 -36.34
C GLY A 1017 -8.51 5.48 -36.75
N ASP A 1018 -8.48 4.92 -37.96
CA ASP A 1018 -7.34 4.14 -38.45
C ASP A 1018 -6.16 5.01 -38.86
N VAL A 1019 -5.05 4.89 -38.13
CA VAL A 1019 -3.84 5.69 -38.33
C VAL A 1019 -2.72 4.84 -38.92
N PHE A 1020 -2.11 5.38 -39.97
CA PHE A 1020 -0.95 4.83 -40.65
C PHE A 1020 0.21 5.83 -40.56
N ILE A 1021 1.45 5.33 -40.69
CA ILE A 1021 2.66 6.13 -40.68
C ILE A 1021 3.53 5.79 -41.90
N THR A 1022 4.11 6.81 -42.53
CA THR A 1022 5.21 6.70 -43.51
C THR A 1022 6.44 7.45 -42.99
N THR A 1023 7.62 7.06 -43.45
CA THR A 1023 8.89 7.72 -43.09
C THR A 1023 9.56 8.39 -44.28
N ARG A 1024 8.96 8.31 -45.46
CA ARG A 1024 9.44 9.01 -46.66
C ARG A 1024 9.07 10.50 -46.60
N PRO A 1025 9.90 11.36 -47.23
CA PRO A 1025 9.56 12.76 -47.39
C PRO A 1025 8.31 12.88 -48.27
N ASN A 1026 7.21 13.33 -47.68
CA ASN A 1026 6.02 13.73 -48.43
C ASN A 1026 6.04 15.25 -48.58
N SER A 1027 5.84 15.73 -49.81
CA SER A 1027 5.83 17.16 -50.15
C SER A 1027 4.52 17.80 -49.69
N LEU A 1028 4.31 17.93 -48.38
CA LEU A 1028 3.25 18.77 -47.83
C LEU A 1028 3.79 20.19 -47.66
N SER A 1029 3.27 21.14 -48.45
CA SER A 1029 3.55 22.57 -48.29
C SER A 1029 2.44 23.29 -47.53
N TYR A 1030 2.83 24.35 -46.83
CA TYR A 1030 1.97 25.10 -45.93
C TYR A 1030 2.16 26.59 -46.16
N ALA A 1031 1.05 27.33 -46.27
CA ALA A 1031 1.05 28.78 -46.29
C ALA A 1031 0.81 29.33 -44.88
N ASP A 1032 1.50 30.40 -44.50
CA ASP A 1032 1.25 31.06 -43.22
C ASP A 1032 -0.13 31.74 -43.21
N ILE A 1033 -0.90 31.53 -42.14
CA ILE A 1033 -2.14 32.26 -41.91
C ILE A 1033 -1.81 33.54 -41.17
N ASN A 1034 -1.99 34.68 -41.83
CA ASN A 1034 -1.74 35.97 -41.21
C ASN A 1034 -2.96 36.38 -40.36
N GLY A 1035 -2.84 36.29 -39.03
CA GLY A 1035 -3.89 36.67 -38.08
C GLY A 1035 -4.38 38.12 -38.25
N LEU A 1036 -3.52 39.05 -38.66
CA LEU A 1036 -3.91 40.44 -38.94
C LEU A 1036 -4.75 40.55 -40.22
N GLN A 1037 -4.48 39.71 -41.24
CA GLN A 1037 -5.31 39.69 -42.44
C GLN A 1037 -6.69 39.11 -42.18
N LEU A 1038 -6.81 38.07 -41.35
CA LEU A 1038 -8.11 37.52 -40.92
C LEU A 1038 -8.91 38.56 -40.12
N LEU A 1039 -8.26 39.26 -39.20
CA LEU A 1039 -8.87 40.33 -38.41
C LEU A 1039 -9.32 41.51 -39.30
N ASN A 1040 -8.50 41.90 -40.28
CA ASN A 1040 -8.85 42.93 -41.25
C ASN A 1040 -9.96 42.49 -42.21
N ALA A 1041 -10.02 41.21 -42.60
CA ALA A 1041 -11.09 40.66 -43.43
C ALA A 1041 -12.45 40.64 -42.70
N PHE A 1042 -12.44 40.47 -41.38
CA PHE A 1042 -13.63 40.67 -40.53
C PHE A 1042 -14.06 42.15 -40.48
N SER A 1043 -13.09 43.07 -40.54
CA SER A 1043 -13.27 44.51 -40.36
C SER A 1043 -13.42 45.30 -41.68
N SER A 1044 -13.56 44.64 -42.83
CA SER A 1044 -13.46 45.27 -44.16
C SER A 1044 -14.67 46.11 -44.58
N ASP A 1045 -15.81 45.93 -43.92
CA ASP A 1045 -16.99 46.79 -44.07
C ASP A 1045 -17.05 47.69 -42.83
N ASP A 1046 -17.14 49.01 -43.01
CA ASP A 1046 -17.22 50.01 -41.90
C ASP A 1046 -18.34 49.72 -40.87
N ALA A 1047 -19.20 48.74 -41.15
CA ALA A 1047 -20.31 48.26 -40.36
C ALA A 1047 -19.95 47.17 -39.31
N SER A 1048 -18.91 46.35 -39.50
CA SER A 1048 -18.56 45.24 -38.58
C SER A 1048 -17.12 45.34 -38.11
N PHE A 1049 -16.84 45.05 -36.83
CA PHE A 1049 -15.51 45.18 -36.25
C PHE A 1049 -15.31 44.24 -35.06
N MET A 1050 -14.06 43.86 -34.80
CA MET A 1050 -13.67 43.04 -33.65
C MET A 1050 -12.42 43.65 -33.01
N PHE A 1051 -12.35 43.60 -31.68
CA PHE A 1051 -11.18 44.03 -30.93
C PHE A 1051 -10.95 43.12 -29.73
N GLU A 1052 -9.69 43.03 -29.32
CA GLU A 1052 -9.28 42.32 -28.11
C GLU A 1052 -8.78 43.31 -27.08
N TYR A 1053 -9.16 43.10 -25.82
CA TYR A 1053 -8.63 43.88 -24.72
C TYR A 1053 -8.28 43.02 -23.52
N ARG A 1054 -7.25 43.45 -22.78
CA ARG A 1054 -6.81 42.81 -21.55
C ARG A 1054 -7.01 43.72 -20.36
N ILE A 1055 -7.96 43.38 -19.49
CA ILE A 1055 -8.17 44.09 -18.23
C ILE A 1055 -6.96 43.79 -17.32
N LYS A 1056 -6.19 44.83 -16.97
CA LYS A 1056 -5.05 44.75 -16.04
C LYS A 1056 -5.35 45.36 -14.67
N GLU A 1057 -6.35 46.21 -14.61
CA GLU A 1057 -6.73 46.97 -13.42
C GLU A 1057 -7.61 46.11 -12.49
N HIS A 1058 -7.72 46.58 -11.24
CA HIS A 1058 -8.74 46.09 -10.30
C HIS A 1058 -10.11 46.65 -10.70
N SER A 1059 -11.18 46.04 -10.22
CA SER A 1059 -12.55 46.41 -10.56
C SER A 1059 -13.46 46.26 -9.33
N SER A 1060 -14.76 46.44 -9.50
CA SER A 1060 -15.78 46.06 -8.52
C SER A 1060 -16.97 45.43 -9.25
N LEU A 1061 -17.91 44.81 -8.54
CA LEU A 1061 -19.08 44.17 -9.18
C LEU A 1061 -19.92 45.19 -9.97
N CYS A 1062 -20.19 46.36 -9.39
CA CYS A 1062 -20.97 47.42 -10.02
C CYS A 1062 -20.22 48.08 -11.18
N ASN A 1063 -18.90 48.21 -11.08
CA ASN A 1063 -18.06 48.85 -12.12
C ASN A 1063 -17.46 47.86 -13.12
N PHE A 1064 -17.91 46.60 -13.12
CA PHE A 1064 -17.32 45.54 -13.93
C PHE A 1064 -17.46 45.82 -15.43
N PHE A 1065 -18.64 46.24 -15.89
CA PHE A 1065 -18.88 46.59 -17.29
C PHE A 1065 -18.06 47.83 -17.72
N ASP A 1066 -17.94 48.83 -16.84
CA ASP A 1066 -17.11 50.01 -17.11
C ASP A 1066 -15.64 49.65 -17.28
N SER A 1067 -15.14 48.70 -16.50
CA SER A 1067 -13.77 48.18 -16.61
C SER A 1067 -13.51 47.48 -17.94
N LEU A 1068 -14.54 46.87 -18.53
CA LEU A 1068 -14.50 46.28 -19.87
C LEU A 1068 -14.56 47.36 -20.99
N LYS A 1069 -15.26 48.47 -20.74
CA LYS A 1069 -15.49 49.58 -21.68
C LYS A 1069 -14.31 50.59 -21.75
N ALA A 1070 -13.68 50.88 -20.62
CA ALA A 1070 -12.61 51.87 -20.43
C ALA A 1070 -11.52 51.98 -21.53
N PRO A 1071 -11.02 50.89 -22.15
CA PRO A 1071 -9.83 50.92 -22.99
C PRO A 1071 -10.11 51.17 -24.48
N GLU A 1072 -11.31 50.81 -24.95
CA GLU A 1072 -11.72 50.89 -26.36
C GLU A 1072 -13.03 51.67 -26.49
N THR A 1073 -13.11 52.81 -25.78
CA THR A 1073 -14.32 53.64 -25.69
C THR A 1073 -14.89 54.03 -27.06
N GLY A 1074 -14.05 54.22 -28.08
CA GLY A 1074 -14.49 54.49 -29.45
C GLY A 1074 -15.33 53.35 -30.06
N TYR A 1075 -14.88 52.10 -29.95
CA TYR A 1075 -15.62 50.95 -30.44
C TYR A 1075 -16.86 50.67 -29.60
N TRP A 1076 -16.76 50.75 -28.28
CA TRP A 1076 -17.91 50.57 -27.40
C TRP A 1076 -18.99 51.63 -27.60
N ASN A 1077 -18.63 52.90 -27.82
CA ASN A 1077 -19.60 53.95 -28.14
C ASN A 1077 -20.35 53.65 -29.44
N ARG A 1078 -19.68 53.05 -30.44
CA ARG A 1078 -20.34 52.59 -31.67
C ARG A 1078 -21.27 51.41 -31.42
N ILE A 1079 -20.85 50.42 -30.64
CA ILE A 1079 -21.70 49.29 -30.23
C ILE A 1079 -22.96 49.80 -29.53
N ILE A 1080 -22.78 50.64 -28.51
CA ILE A 1080 -23.86 51.22 -27.70
C ILE A 1080 -24.80 52.05 -28.59
N SER A 1081 -24.28 52.96 -29.42
CA SER A 1081 -25.09 53.77 -30.34
C SER A 1081 -25.89 52.91 -31.33
N ASN A 1082 -25.33 51.79 -31.79
CA ASN A 1082 -26.00 50.92 -32.75
C ASN A 1082 -27.03 49.99 -32.10
N LEU A 1083 -26.93 49.73 -30.79
CA LEU A 1083 -27.89 48.94 -30.04
C LEU A 1083 -28.95 49.80 -29.32
N GLN A 1084 -28.74 51.13 -29.27
CA GLN A 1084 -29.54 52.02 -28.43
C GLN A 1084 -31.06 51.89 -28.67
N GLY A 1085 -31.83 51.60 -27.62
CA GLY A 1085 -33.29 51.50 -27.67
C GLY A 1085 -33.85 50.29 -28.44
N LYS A 1086 -33.00 49.35 -28.87
CA LYS A 1086 -33.44 48.19 -29.65
C LYS A 1086 -33.97 47.06 -28.78
N ALA A 1087 -34.86 46.26 -29.36
CA ALA A 1087 -35.25 44.96 -28.82
C ALA A 1087 -34.13 43.95 -29.06
N VAL A 1088 -33.61 43.33 -27.99
CA VAL A 1088 -32.48 42.39 -28.09
C VAL A 1088 -32.74 41.09 -27.36
N SER A 1089 -32.25 39.99 -27.91
CA SER A 1089 -32.15 38.70 -27.22
C SER A 1089 -30.71 38.48 -26.76
N VAL A 1090 -30.56 37.98 -25.54
CA VAL A 1090 -29.25 37.72 -24.92
C VAL A 1090 -29.09 36.23 -24.71
N GLU A 1091 -27.99 35.67 -25.20
CA GLU A 1091 -27.62 34.27 -24.98
C GLU A 1091 -26.22 34.22 -24.38
N TYR A 1092 -26.07 33.57 -23.23
CA TYR A 1092 -24.77 33.32 -22.61
C TYR A 1092 -24.53 31.82 -22.46
N SER A 1093 -23.38 31.33 -22.90
CA SER A 1093 -22.94 29.97 -22.58
C SER A 1093 -21.61 30.03 -21.81
N ASP A 1094 -21.50 29.26 -20.73
CA ASP A 1094 -20.24 29.13 -19.97
C ASP A 1094 -20.23 27.89 -19.07
N ARG A 1095 -19.34 26.95 -19.40
CA ARG A 1095 -19.13 25.70 -18.63
C ARG A 1095 -18.55 25.93 -17.23
N TYR A 1096 -17.95 27.09 -16.98
CA TYR A 1096 -17.29 27.45 -15.72
C TYR A 1096 -18.15 28.36 -14.83
N LEU A 1097 -19.39 28.66 -15.22
CA LEU A 1097 -20.31 29.44 -14.39
C LEU A 1097 -20.84 28.59 -13.22
N LYS A 1098 -20.00 28.44 -12.21
CA LYS A 1098 -20.21 27.56 -11.05
C LYS A 1098 -20.17 28.27 -9.70
N THR A 1099 -19.70 29.51 -9.62
CA THR A 1099 -19.55 30.25 -8.35
C THR A 1099 -20.57 31.38 -8.22
N PRO A 1100 -20.97 31.78 -7.00
CA PRO A 1100 -21.84 32.95 -6.80
C PRO A 1100 -21.25 34.22 -7.42
N LEU A 1101 -19.94 34.45 -7.29
CA LEU A 1101 -19.25 35.58 -7.92
C LEU A 1101 -19.41 35.58 -9.44
N GLY A 1102 -19.28 34.42 -10.08
CA GLY A 1102 -19.46 34.31 -11.54
C GLY A 1102 -20.88 34.66 -11.98
N CYS A 1103 -21.89 34.18 -11.25
CA CYS A 1103 -23.28 34.54 -11.52
C CYS A 1103 -23.52 36.05 -11.39
N MET A 1104 -22.99 36.67 -10.33
CA MET A 1104 -23.10 38.12 -10.12
C MET A 1104 -22.37 38.94 -11.17
N LEU A 1105 -21.18 38.52 -11.62
CA LEU A 1105 -20.45 39.18 -12.70
C LEU A 1105 -21.23 39.14 -14.02
N LEU A 1106 -21.88 38.03 -14.34
CA LEU A 1106 -22.72 37.92 -15.53
C LEU A 1106 -23.95 38.83 -15.43
N ALA A 1107 -24.64 38.80 -14.31
CA ALA A 1107 -25.83 39.63 -14.10
C ALA A 1107 -25.49 41.12 -14.16
N ASN A 1108 -24.38 41.56 -13.56
CA ASN A 1108 -23.89 42.94 -13.65
C ASN A 1108 -23.42 43.30 -15.07
N MET A 1109 -22.82 42.37 -15.82
CA MET A 1109 -22.45 42.61 -17.22
C MET A 1109 -23.67 42.84 -18.12
N ILE A 1110 -24.73 42.04 -17.95
CA ILE A 1110 -26.00 42.21 -18.68
C ILE A 1110 -26.71 43.49 -18.25
N SER A 1111 -26.75 43.78 -16.94
CA SER A 1111 -27.38 44.99 -16.39
C SER A 1111 -26.65 46.26 -16.85
N GLY A 1112 -25.32 46.28 -16.79
CA GLY A 1112 -24.49 47.40 -17.27
C GLY A 1112 -24.73 47.67 -18.76
N LEU A 1113 -24.75 46.63 -19.60
CA LEU A 1113 -25.03 46.78 -21.02
C LEU A 1113 -26.46 47.29 -21.29
N LYS A 1114 -27.45 46.79 -20.54
CA LYS A 1114 -28.85 47.24 -20.61
C LYS A 1114 -28.97 48.73 -20.27
N ASN A 1115 -28.34 49.17 -19.18
CA ASN A 1115 -28.45 50.53 -18.68
C ASN A 1115 -27.71 51.54 -19.58
N GLU A 1116 -26.53 51.18 -20.09
CA GLU A 1116 -25.73 52.05 -20.95
C GLU A 1116 -26.32 52.23 -22.35
N ALA A 1117 -26.94 51.19 -22.91
CA ALA A 1117 -27.53 51.22 -24.25
C ALA A 1117 -29.07 51.32 -24.26
N ASP A 1118 -29.71 51.53 -23.11
CA ASP A 1118 -31.17 51.60 -22.97
C ASP A 1118 -31.89 50.45 -23.71
N LEU A 1119 -31.43 49.21 -23.47
CA LEU A 1119 -31.88 48.03 -24.23
C LEU A 1119 -33.24 47.52 -23.75
N ASN A 1120 -34.10 47.18 -24.71
CA ASN A 1120 -35.31 46.41 -24.45
C ASN A 1120 -35.01 44.90 -24.56
N LEU A 1121 -34.64 44.28 -23.44
CA LEU A 1121 -34.33 42.85 -23.40
C LEU A 1121 -35.63 42.03 -23.67
N VAL A 1122 -35.64 41.18 -24.69
CA VAL A 1122 -36.80 40.34 -25.08
C VAL A 1122 -36.73 38.97 -24.40
N SER A 1123 -35.53 38.39 -24.37
CA SER A 1123 -35.26 37.10 -23.73
C SER A 1123 -33.81 37.05 -23.28
N ILE A 1124 -33.56 36.35 -22.18
CA ILE A 1124 -32.23 36.01 -21.70
C ILE A 1124 -32.17 34.50 -21.58
N LYS A 1125 -31.25 33.87 -22.30
CA LYS A 1125 -31.00 32.43 -22.24
C LYS A 1125 -29.59 32.19 -21.71
N VAL A 1126 -29.45 31.34 -20.70
CA VAL A 1126 -28.14 31.00 -20.12
C VAL A 1126 -27.94 29.49 -20.16
N ILE A 1127 -26.91 29.04 -20.87
CA ILE A 1127 -26.57 27.63 -21.05
C ILE A 1127 -25.38 27.28 -20.17
N VAL A 1128 -25.57 26.33 -19.25
CA VAL A 1128 -24.58 25.97 -18.23
C VAL A 1128 -24.49 24.47 -18.00
N THR A 1129 -23.30 23.99 -17.64
CA THR A 1129 -23.10 22.55 -17.40
C THR A 1129 -23.90 22.09 -16.19
N ASN A 1130 -24.52 20.91 -16.28
CA ASN A 1130 -25.20 20.27 -15.15
C ASN A 1130 -24.20 20.01 -14.01
N ILE A 1131 -24.65 20.19 -12.76
CA ILE A 1131 -23.90 19.88 -11.54
C ILE A 1131 -24.69 18.81 -10.76
N ASP A 1132 -24.30 17.55 -10.95
CA ASP A 1132 -24.91 16.40 -10.26
C ASP A 1132 -24.32 16.23 -8.85
N SER A 1133 -25.09 16.63 -7.84
CA SER A 1133 -24.76 16.41 -6.42
C SER A 1133 -26.00 16.05 -5.61
N PHE A 1134 -25.80 15.15 -4.65
CA PHE A 1134 -26.81 14.73 -3.66
C PHE A 1134 -26.79 15.60 -2.39
N ASP A 1135 -25.90 16.58 -2.32
CA ASP A 1135 -25.79 17.49 -1.19
C ASP A 1135 -26.83 18.62 -1.35
N ASP A 1136 -27.97 18.45 -0.67
CA ASP A 1136 -29.06 19.44 -0.60
C ASP A 1136 -28.91 20.37 0.62
N SER A 1137 -27.76 20.32 1.31
CA SER A 1137 -27.52 21.11 2.52
C SER A 1137 -27.73 22.60 2.29
N ASP A 1138 -28.48 23.24 3.19
CA ASP A 1138 -28.83 24.67 3.13
C ASP A 1138 -27.72 25.59 3.63
N VAL A 1139 -26.49 25.26 3.27
CA VAL A 1139 -25.28 25.97 3.69
C VAL A 1139 -24.98 27.06 2.68
N ALA A 1140 -24.69 28.26 3.18
CA ALA A 1140 -24.27 29.39 2.37
C ALA A 1140 -22.96 29.05 1.61
N VAL A 1141 -22.95 29.31 0.31
CA VAL A 1141 -21.84 29.06 -0.59
C VAL A 1141 -21.02 30.33 -0.67
N ASN A 1142 -19.76 30.26 -0.22
CA ASN A 1142 -18.82 31.38 -0.33
C ASN A 1142 -18.64 31.83 -1.79
N VAL A 1143 -18.50 33.13 -2.02
CA VAL A 1143 -18.54 33.75 -3.36
C VAL A 1143 -17.54 33.19 -4.37
N VAL A 1144 -16.38 32.66 -3.93
CA VAL A 1144 -15.37 32.06 -4.82
C VAL A 1144 -15.43 30.53 -4.88
N LYS A 1145 -16.33 29.88 -4.13
CA LYS A 1145 -16.50 28.43 -4.15
C LYS A 1145 -17.59 28.02 -5.13
N ASP A 1146 -17.39 26.87 -5.75
CA ASP A 1146 -18.40 26.29 -6.65
C ASP A 1146 -19.65 25.90 -5.85
N PHE A 1147 -20.82 26.16 -6.42
CA PHE A 1147 -22.08 25.57 -5.96
C PHE A 1147 -21.97 24.06 -6.03
N ALA A 1148 -22.31 23.39 -4.92
CA ALA A 1148 -22.36 21.93 -4.89
C ALA A 1148 -23.53 21.39 -5.72
N ASN A 1149 -24.65 22.11 -5.82
CA ASN A 1149 -25.90 21.67 -6.43
C ASN A 1149 -26.31 22.57 -7.59
N GLY A 1150 -26.54 21.98 -8.77
CA GLY A 1150 -26.94 22.69 -9.99
C GLY A 1150 -28.25 23.45 -9.85
N LYS A 1151 -29.23 22.91 -9.11
CA LYS A 1151 -30.51 23.59 -8.84
C LYS A 1151 -30.32 24.88 -8.06
N LYS A 1152 -29.44 24.88 -7.04
CA LYS A 1152 -29.15 26.09 -6.24
C LYS A 1152 -28.43 27.15 -7.07
N ARG A 1153 -27.47 26.73 -7.88
CA ARG A 1153 -26.78 27.62 -8.84
C ARG A 1153 -27.77 28.22 -9.83
N ASN A 1154 -28.65 27.41 -10.42
CA ASN A 1154 -29.66 27.87 -11.38
C ASN A 1154 -30.63 28.85 -10.71
N LEU A 1155 -31.13 28.53 -9.50
CA LEU A 1155 -32.01 29.43 -8.75
C LEU A 1155 -31.32 30.76 -8.43
N PHE A 1156 -30.11 30.73 -7.86
CA PHE A 1156 -29.34 31.93 -7.56
C PHE A 1156 -29.07 32.79 -8.80
N LEU A 1157 -28.68 32.17 -9.91
CA LEU A 1157 -28.41 32.86 -11.17
C LEU A 1157 -29.68 33.49 -11.74
N LYS A 1158 -30.81 32.79 -11.63
CA LYS A 1158 -32.12 33.27 -12.06
C LYS A 1158 -32.54 34.50 -11.27
N ASP A 1159 -32.42 34.43 -9.95
CA ASP A 1159 -32.74 35.52 -9.04
C ASP A 1159 -31.81 36.72 -9.30
N ALA A 1160 -30.50 36.51 -9.40
CA ALA A 1160 -29.51 37.56 -9.66
C ALA A 1160 -29.80 38.35 -10.96
N ILE A 1161 -30.08 37.63 -12.07
CA ILE A 1161 -30.40 38.28 -13.34
C ILE A 1161 -31.76 38.99 -13.26
N PHE A 1162 -32.77 38.36 -12.65
CA PHE A 1162 -34.10 38.96 -12.53
C PHE A 1162 -34.06 40.27 -11.71
N GLU A 1163 -33.38 40.27 -10.57
CA GLU A 1163 -33.30 41.45 -9.70
C GLU A 1163 -32.50 42.59 -10.34
N LEU A 1164 -31.41 42.28 -11.06
CA LEU A 1164 -30.57 43.31 -11.70
C LEU A 1164 -31.05 43.77 -13.08
N THR A 1165 -31.89 43.00 -13.77
CA THR A 1165 -32.33 43.30 -15.15
C THR A 1165 -33.84 43.41 -15.32
N GLY A 1166 -34.64 42.92 -14.37
CA GLY A 1166 -36.10 42.87 -14.43
C GLY A 1166 -36.67 41.79 -15.35
N ILE A 1167 -35.83 40.88 -15.88
CA ILE A 1167 -36.25 39.80 -16.79
C ILE A 1167 -35.83 38.45 -16.23
N GLU A 1168 -36.77 37.52 -16.26
CA GLU A 1168 -36.55 36.14 -15.84
C GLU A 1168 -35.79 35.36 -16.93
N PRO A 1169 -34.56 34.88 -16.68
CA PRO A 1169 -33.80 34.15 -17.68
C PRO A 1169 -34.27 32.70 -17.82
N GLU A 1170 -34.17 32.16 -19.03
CA GLU A 1170 -34.25 30.72 -19.30
C GLU A 1170 -32.87 30.08 -19.04
N ILE A 1171 -32.77 29.23 -18.01
CA ILE A 1171 -31.52 28.53 -17.71
C ILE A 1171 -31.59 27.11 -18.26
N GLN A 1172 -30.76 26.83 -19.26
CA GLN A 1172 -30.62 25.50 -19.83
C GLN A 1172 -29.48 24.74 -19.13
N ASP A 1173 -29.91 23.75 -18.35
CA ASP A 1173 -29.09 22.79 -17.61
C ASP A 1173 -29.30 21.41 -18.26
N THR A 1174 -28.51 21.11 -19.28
CA THR A 1174 -28.55 19.81 -19.96
C THR A 1174 -27.13 19.31 -20.14
N GLY A 1175 -26.82 18.11 -19.63
CA GLY A 1175 -25.55 17.39 -19.77
C GLY A 1175 -24.34 18.20 -20.27
N TYR A 1176 -23.70 17.73 -21.35
CA TYR A 1176 -22.58 18.41 -21.98
C TYR A 1176 -23.06 19.70 -22.66
N VAL A 1177 -22.40 20.83 -22.35
CA VAL A 1177 -22.67 22.15 -22.95
C VAL A 1177 -21.64 22.44 -24.03
N GLU A 1178 -22.10 22.91 -25.19
CA GLU A 1178 -21.26 23.36 -26.31
C GLU A 1178 -20.43 24.59 -25.96
N HIS A 1179 -19.31 24.72 -26.67
CA HIS A 1179 -18.02 25.28 -26.21
C HIS A 1179 -17.90 26.79 -26.16
N GLU A 1180 -18.98 27.50 -26.40
CA GLU A 1180 -18.93 28.95 -26.56
C GLU A 1180 -18.99 29.65 -25.20
N ARG A 1181 -17.86 30.12 -24.69
CA ARG A 1181 -17.83 31.16 -23.63
C ARG A 1181 -18.12 32.51 -24.25
N CYS A 1182 -19.36 32.76 -24.64
CA CYS A 1182 -19.73 34.03 -25.24
C CYS A 1182 -21.06 34.54 -24.68
N LEU A 1183 -21.09 35.84 -24.40
CA LEU A 1183 -22.33 36.61 -24.28
C LEU A 1183 -22.66 37.18 -25.66
N THR A 1184 -23.69 36.62 -26.29
CA THR A 1184 -24.20 37.06 -27.58
C THR A 1184 -25.45 37.90 -27.38
N VAL A 1185 -25.46 39.11 -27.92
CA VAL A 1185 -26.58 40.05 -27.90
C VAL A 1185 -27.03 40.27 -29.34
N LYS A 1186 -28.23 39.78 -29.67
CA LYS A 1186 -28.78 39.84 -31.03
C LYS A 1186 -29.95 40.81 -31.09
N ALA A 1187 -29.85 41.77 -32.00
CA ALA A 1187 -30.92 42.63 -32.48
C ALA A 1187 -31.28 42.25 -33.93
N ASP A 1188 -32.37 42.80 -34.48
CA ASP A 1188 -32.84 42.48 -35.84
C ASP A 1188 -31.80 42.71 -36.96
N ASN A 1189 -30.83 43.61 -36.75
CA ASN A 1189 -29.81 43.99 -37.73
C ASN A 1189 -28.40 44.12 -37.15
N ALA A 1190 -28.16 43.62 -35.94
CA ALA A 1190 -26.86 43.70 -35.29
C ALA A 1190 -26.67 42.55 -34.30
N GLU A 1191 -25.46 42.04 -34.21
CA GLU A 1191 -25.05 41.00 -33.28
C GLU A 1191 -23.76 41.44 -32.57
N VAL A 1192 -23.70 41.27 -31.26
CA VAL A 1192 -22.51 41.52 -30.45
C VAL A 1192 -22.15 40.26 -29.71
N CYS A 1193 -20.92 39.78 -29.83
CA CYS A 1193 -20.41 38.67 -29.03
C CYS A 1193 -19.24 39.15 -28.16
N ILE A 1194 -19.37 38.96 -26.84
CA ILE A 1194 -18.35 39.26 -25.83
C ILE A 1194 -17.84 37.93 -25.27
N ARG A 1195 -16.58 37.61 -25.52
CA ARG A 1195 -15.96 36.34 -25.14
C ARG A 1195 -14.88 36.54 -24.06
N PRO A 1196 -15.12 36.10 -22.81
CA PRO A 1196 -14.05 35.96 -21.82
C PRO A 1196 -13.20 34.69 -22.09
N ASP A 1197 -11.88 34.84 -22.28
CA ASP A 1197 -10.98 33.72 -22.63
C ASP A 1197 -11.07 32.55 -21.63
N ALA A 1198 -11.03 32.84 -20.33
CA ALA A 1198 -11.02 31.83 -19.27
C ALA A 1198 -12.38 31.61 -18.58
N GLY A 1199 -13.46 32.25 -19.06
CA GLY A 1199 -14.76 32.34 -18.38
C GLY A 1199 -14.88 33.60 -17.50
N ILE A 1200 -16.11 34.07 -17.26
CA ILE A 1200 -16.35 35.43 -16.74
C ILE A 1200 -15.75 35.70 -15.35
N ALA A 1201 -15.68 34.68 -14.49
CA ALA A 1201 -15.14 34.79 -13.12
C ALA A 1201 -13.63 34.56 -13.03
N ARG A 1202 -13.01 33.96 -14.05
CA ARG A 1202 -11.62 33.48 -13.98
C ARG A 1202 -10.63 34.63 -14.13
N GLY A 1203 -9.86 34.87 -13.07
CA GLY A 1203 -8.89 35.97 -13.00
C GLY A 1203 -9.24 36.98 -11.91
N TRP A 1204 -10.50 36.97 -11.45
CA TRP A 1204 -11.01 37.85 -10.39
C TRP A 1204 -11.00 37.15 -9.03
N VAL A 1205 -10.76 37.94 -7.97
CA VAL A 1205 -10.89 37.52 -6.56
C VAL A 1205 -11.41 38.69 -5.74
N PRO A 1206 -12.31 38.48 -4.76
CA PRO A 1206 -12.68 39.54 -3.83
C PRO A 1206 -11.47 40.13 -3.10
N PHE A 1207 -11.39 41.45 -3.01
CA PHE A 1207 -10.31 42.17 -2.35
C PHE A 1207 -10.63 42.39 -0.86
N GLY A 1208 -9.75 41.97 0.03
CA GLY A 1208 -9.95 42.08 1.49
C GLY A 1208 -10.58 40.84 2.14
N ARG A 1209 -10.34 40.68 3.46
CA ARG A 1209 -10.77 39.47 4.21
C ARG A 1209 -12.29 39.37 4.32
N ASP A 1210 -12.96 40.49 4.57
CA ASP A 1210 -14.42 40.54 4.75
C ASP A 1210 -15.15 40.20 3.44
N ASN A 1211 -14.67 40.73 2.31
CA ASN A 1211 -15.21 40.42 0.97
C ASN A 1211 -14.94 38.97 0.54
N ALA A 1212 -13.85 38.36 1.02
CA ALA A 1212 -13.51 36.97 0.75
C ALA A 1212 -14.36 35.99 1.57
N GLU A 1213 -14.98 36.43 2.66
CA GLU A 1213 -15.90 35.62 3.50
C GLU A 1213 -17.36 35.71 3.05
N CYS A 1214 -17.70 36.68 2.19
CA CYS A 1214 -19.02 36.84 1.55
C CYS A 1214 -19.53 35.52 0.92
N SER A 1215 -20.85 35.35 0.89
CA SER A 1215 -21.55 34.16 0.42
C SER A 1215 -22.76 34.48 -0.46
N ASP A 1216 -23.35 33.45 -1.07
CA ASP A 1216 -24.60 33.56 -1.82
C ASP A 1216 -25.78 34.05 -0.97
N ARG A 1217 -25.76 33.82 0.36
CA ARG A 1217 -26.78 34.36 1.27
C ARG A 1217 -26.69 35.88 1.37
N ASP A 1218 -25.49 36.44 1.47
CA ASP A 1218 -25.29 37.88 1.59
C ASP A 1218 -25.84 38.61 0.35
N PHE A 1219 -25.60 38.06 -0.85
CA PHE A 1219 -26.20 38.57 -2.08
C PHE A 1219 -27.72 38.47 -2.13
N ARG A 1220 -28.33 37.43 -1.54
CA ARG A 1220 -29.79 37.31 -1.46
C ARG A 1220 -30.41 38.31 -0.50
N GLU A 1221 -29.65 38.83 0.47
CA GLU A 1221 -30.09 39.92 1.34
C GLU A 1221 -29.98 41.29 0.66
N ASP A 1222 -28.94 41.48 -0.17
CA ASP A 1222 -28.78 42.66 -1.01
C ASP A 1222 -28.08 42.32 -2.35
N TRP A 1223 -28.86 42.32 -3.43
CA TRP A 1223 -28.37 42.04 -4.78
C TRP A 1223 -27.48 43.15 -5.37
N ASN A 1224 -27.44 44.32 -4.74
CA ASN A 1224 -26.61 45.46 -5.16
C ASN A 1224 -25.29 45.58 -4.39
N ILE A 1225 -24.89 44.55 -3.64
CA ILE A 1225 -23.59 44.51 -2.96
C ILE A 1225 -22.46 44.72 -3.99
N ASP A 1226 -21.67 45.78 -3.79
CA ASP A 1226 -20.49 46.07 -4.59
C ASP A 1226 -19.22 45.49 -3.95
N LEU A 1227 -18.80 44.32 -4.41
CA LEU A 1227 -17.53 43.73 -3.97
C LEU A 1227 -16.37 44.29 -4.79
N GLU A 1228 -15.32 44.76 -4.11
CA GLU A 1228 -14.05 45.07 -4.77
C GLU A 1228 -13.37 43.80 -5.29
N LEU A 1229 -12.87 43.84 -6.52
CA LEU A 1229 -12.31 42.72 -7.26
C LEU A 1229 -10.84 42.96 -7.60
N PHE A 1230 -9.99 42.08 -7.08
CA PHE A 1230 -8.58 41.99 -7.41
C PHE A 1230 -8.35 41.16 -8.68
N ASN A 1231 -7.49 41.68 -9.55
CA ASN A 1231 -7.07 41.03 -10.78
C ASN A 1231 -5.78 40.22 -10.54
N LYS A 1232 -5.90 38.89 -10.51
CA LYS A 1232 -4.76 37.98 -10.29
C LYS A 1232 -3.66 38.09 -11.36
N GLN A 1233 -3.97 38.60 -12.54
CA GLN A 1233 -3.04 38.75 -13.66
C GLN A 1233 -2.53 40.18 -13.85
N GLN A 1234 -2.68 41.06 -12.86
CA GLN A 1234 -2.24 42.45 -12.93
C GLN A 1234 -0.76 42.60 -13.32
N ARG A 1235 0.13 41.75 -12.79
CA ARG A 1235 1.58 41.74 -13.10
C ARG A 1235 1.94 40.86 -14.31
N GLY A 1236 0.96 40.26 -14.98
CA GLY A 1236 1.12 39.37 -16.14
C GLY A 1236 0.49 39.96 -17.40
N ALA A 1237 -0.13 39.11 -18.22
CA ALA A 1237 -0.75 39.54 -19.49
C ALA A 1237 -2.04 40.36 -19.29
N GLY A 1238 -2.77 40.18 -18.18
CA GLY A 1238 -4.12 40.72 -17.97
C GLY A 1238 -5.22 39.77 -18.49
N ILE A 1239 -6.45 39.95 -18.01
CA ILE A 1239 -7.62 39.11 -18.32
C ILE A 1239 -8.15 39.47 -19.71
N LEU A 1240 -8.08 38.53 -20.65
CA LEU A 1240 -8.42 38.75 -22.06
C LEU A 1240 -9.93 38.63 -22.31
N TYR A 1241 -10.48 39.63 -23.00
CA TYR A 1241 -11.81 39.64 -23.58
C TYR A 1241 -11.70 39.92 -25.08
N THR A 1242 -12.39 39.11 -25.88
CA THR A 1242 -12.55 39.33 -27.32
C THR A 1242 -13.97 39.82 -27.57
N VAL A 1243 -14.12 40.99 -28.18
CA VAL A 1243 -15.44 41.60 -28.46
C VAL A 1243 -15.59 41.72 -29.96
N SER A 1244 -16.70 41.21 -30.48
CA SER A 1244 -17.06 41.31 -31.89
C SER A 1244 -18.42 41.96 -32.06
N TYR A 1245 -18.51 42.83 -33.06
CA TYR A 1245 -19.73 43.49 -33.48
C TYR A 1245 -19.93 43.19 -34.97
N LYS A 1246 -21.07 42.59 -35.31
CA LYS A 1246 -21.46 42.25 -36.68
C LYS A 1246 -22.77 42.95 -37.00
N GLN A 1247 -22.81 43.72 -38.09
CA GLN A 1247 -24.06 44.24 -38.63
C GLN A 1247 -24.67 43.16 -39.55
N LEU A 1248 -25.88 42.69 -39.22
CA LEU A 1248 -26.54 41.54 -39.86
C LEU A 1248 -27.23 41.89 -41.18
#